data_AF-A0A8J6H004-F1
#
_entry.id   AF-A0A8J6H004-F1
#
_cell.length_a   1.000
_cell.length_b   1.000
_cell.length_c   1.000
_cell.angle_alpha   90.00
_cell.angle_beta   90.00
_cell.angle_gamma   90.00
#
_symmetry.space_group_name_H-M   'P 1'
#
loop_
_entity.id
_entity.type
_entity.pdbx_description
1 polymer ?
#
loop_
_entity_poly.entity_id
_entity_poly.type
_entity_poly.pdbx_seq_one_letter_code
_entity_poly.pdbx_strand_id
1 'polypeptide(L)'
;MYDPKQKKIHYCGHSYLPVTSKLSELVPLLNERAGFPPDTELVLYEEIRPNMIEKITNFNEPLEKVLDELMDGDIILFEKEEREEFSDLPTCIDYFKDLYYRVEVTFVDKCTPNDPGFTMELSQRMTYDQLARAVAQRVGTDPYLLQFFKCQNYKDSPGHPLRCTFEGTLKDLLVFSKPKAPKKIFYQQLSIRVNELENKKQFKCIYVGPSVLEEKEIILYPNKRGTVSDLLEEAKKQIEFGEGSTGKLRFTEVSCNKVAMGPKEDTPLDHLVINAAKIYRIEEVPRDELHIQEDEMLISCAHFQKEVFSTFGLPFLLKIKQGEPFSKVKERIQKRLGVPEKEFEKYKFSIVAMGRQQVLQDDEYIVNLADFRPLPNQDFVVVMVKIGVNGFGRIGRLVVRRCFQKLKEAKCSSNEDVPHVVAINDPYLSAEHMANLFKYDSTHGIYQGDITVIGSCLKVDGQIIDVTNEKAPEKIPWGKSCPKYVVDATGLYKSYDKASALIHDTAERVLLTYPSKDDVPMFVFGVNQDDYCNELKVVSNASCTTNCLAPLVKVIHENFKIECGLMTTIHAVTPSQNTLDGPAKKNYRIGRGAFQNIIPSSTGAAKAIGKIMPDLAGKLTGIAARVPVPDGSMVDLTVVLDTPADYDLIKCKVKEAADGPMNGILAYTDEEIVSSDIIGDSRSSIFDAGAGVALTRNFVKLIAWYDNEWGYACRVVDLLKYMASREC
;
A
#
# COMPACT_ATOMS: atom_id res chain seq x y z
N MET A 1 40.43 41.76 -9.34
CA MET A 1 39.92 42.61 -8.25
C MET A 1 38.43 42.35 -8.07
N TYR A 2 37.96 42.11 -6.84
CA TYR A 2 36.54 42.05 -6.52
C TYR A 2 36.04 43.41 -6.01
N ASP A 3 34.93 43.89 -6.57
CA ASP A 3 34.23 45.09 -6.12
C ASP A 3 32.92 44.68 -5.40
N PRO A 4 32.88 44.77 -4.05
CA PRO A 4 31.69 44.44 -3.26
C PRO A 4 30.47 45.34 -3.54
N LYS A 5 30.65 46.55 -4.07
CA LYS A 5 29.54 47.47 -4.41
C LYS A 5 28.84 47.03 -5.69
N GLN A 6 29.65 46.70 -6.69
CA GLN A 6 29.15 46.30 -8.00
C GLN A 6 28.85 44.80 -8.08
N LYS A 7 29.30 44.02 -7.09
CA LYS A 7 29.22 42.55 -7.05
C LYS A 7 29.83 41.95 -8.33
N LYS A 8 31.04 42.40 -8.68
CA LYS A 8 31.72 42.05 -9.93
C LYS A 8 33.20 41.81 -9.74
N ILE A 9 33.75 40.94 -10.59
CA ILE A 9 35.19 40.72 -10.74
C ILE A 9 35.70 41.54 -11.91
N HIS A 10 36.68 42.39 -11.65
CA HIS A 10 37.42 43.15 -12.64
C HIS A 10 38.75 42.45 -12.94
N TYR A 11 39.00 42.22 -14.24
CA TYR A 11 40.26 41.67 -14.71
C TYR A 11 41.38 42.71 -14.60
N CYS A 12 42.47 42.34 -13.93
CA CYS A 12 43.61 43.23 -13.66
C CYS A 12 44.89 42.75 -14.37
N GLY A 13 44.76 42.15 -15.56
CA GLY A 13 45.91 41.69 -16.35
C GLY A 13 46.58 40.42 -15.81
N HIS A 14 47.79 40.15 -16.30
CA HIS A 14 48.68 39.07 -15.85
C HIS A 14 50.08 39.65 -15.58
N SER A 15 50.94 38.90 -14.88
CA SER A 15 52.31 39.33 -14.55
C SER A 15 53.26 38.15 -14.63
N TYR A 16 54.48 38.38 -15.12
CA TYR A 16 55.57 37.41 -15.06
C TYR A 16 56.42 37.72 -13.85
N LEU A 17 56.53 36.75 -12.94
CA LEU A 17 57.21 36.92 -11.66
C LEU A 17 58.15 35.74 -11.42
N PRO A 18 59.35 35.98 -10.88
CA PRO A 18 60.15 34.91 -10.30
C PRO A 18 59.37 34.17 -9.20
N VAL A 19 59.54 32.85 -9.14
CA VAL A 19 58.92 32.00 -8.11
C VAL A 19 59.34 32.40 -6.68
N THR A 20 60.50 33.06 -6.56
CA THR A 20 61.06 33.58 -5.32
C THR A 20 60.53 34.95 -4.90
N SER A 21 59.73 35.62 -5.74
CA SER A 21 59.12 36.92 -5.42
C SER A 21 58.16 36.81 -4.24
N LYS A 22 58.03 37.90 -3.48
CA LYS A 22 57.12 37.99 -2.35
C LYS A 22 55.81 38.62 -2.77
N LEU A 23 54.70 38.18 -2.17
CA LEU A 23 53.38 38.73 -2.46
C LEU A 23 53.26 40.22 -2.08
N SER A 24 53.98 40.65 -1.03
CA SER A 24 54.04 42.05 -0.61
C SER A 24 54.63 43.00 -1.66
N GLU A 25 55.51 42.49 -2.54
CA GLU A 25 56.08 43.26 -3.66
C GLU A 25 55.05 43.48 -4.79
N LEU A 26 53.95 42.72 -4.79
CA LEU A 26 52.89 42.80 -5.79
C LEU A 26 51.79 43.79 -5.42
N VAL A 27 51.60 44.09 -4.13
CA VAL A 27 50.52 44.97 -3.66
C VAL A 27 50.51 46.34 -4.37
N PRO A 28 51.65 47.05 -4.56
CA PRO A 28 51.67 48.32 -5.28
C PRO A 28 51.20 48.19 -6.74
N LEU A 29 51.60 47.09 -7.41
CA LEU A 29 51.19 46.79 -8.78
C LEU A 29 49.69 46.49 -8.86
N LEU A 30 49.15 45.75 -7.88
CA LEU A 30 47.72 45.46 -7.81
C LEU A 30 46.90 46.72 -7.55
N ASN A 31 47.38 47.63 -6.69
CA ASN A 31 46.77 48.93 -6.44
C ASN A 31 46.76 49.79 -7.71
N GLU A 32 47.88 49.88 -8.43
CA GLU A 32 47.97 50.61 -9.71
C GLU A 32 46.95 50.07 -10.72
N ARG A 33 46.90 48.74 -10.91
CA ARG A 33 46.02 48.10 -11.89
C ARG A 33 44.54 48.16 -11.52
N ALA A 34 44.21 48.27 -10.24
CA ALA A 34 42.85 48.48 -9.77
C ALA A 34 42.44 49.96 -9.72
N GLY A 35 43.36 50.88 -10.01
CA GLY A 35 43.12 52.33 -9.89
C GLY A 35 42.98 52.79 -8.44
N PHE A 36 43.57 52.07 -7.48
CA PHE A 36 43.58 52.41 -6.07
C PHE A 36 44.79 53.28 -5.71
N PRO A 37 44.72 54.10 -4.65
CA PRO A 37 45.90 54.75 -4.09
C PRO A 37 47.01 53.73 -3.75
N PRO A 38 48.30 54.04 -3.96
CA PRO A 38 49.41 53.09 -3.80
C PRO A 38 49.47 52.39 -2.43
N ASP A 39 49.06 53.08 -1.36
CA ASP A 39 49.11 52.60 0.02
C ASP A 39 47.78 51.98 0.50
N THR A 40 46.88 51.62 -0.43
CA THR A 40 45.61 50.97 -0.06
C THR A 40 45.86 49.57 0.47
N GLU A 41 45.32 49.27 1.66
CA GLU A 41 45.37 47.92 2.23
C GLU A 41 44.45 46.96 1.48
N LEU A 42 45.00 45.82 1.09
CA LEU A 42 44.31 44.78 0.31
C LEU A 42 44.21 43.47 1.08
N VAL A 43 43.08 42.79 0.90
CA VAL A 43 42.96 41.36 1.19
C VAL A 43 43.26 40.59 -0.08
N LEU A 44 44.13 39.58 0.00
CA LEU A 44 44.46 38.71 -1.13
C LEU A 44 43.93 37.30 -0.90
N TYR A 45 43.51 36.67 -1.99
CA TYR A 45 43.01 35.32 -2.02
C TYR A 45 43.58 34.57 -3.23
N GLU A 46 43.65 33.26 -3.09
CA GLU A 46 43.96 32.34 -4.18
C GLU A 46 42.67 31.66 -4.66
N GLU A 47 42.42 31.67 -5.97
CA GLU A 47 41.37 30.84 -6.58
C GLU A 47 41.99 29.50 -7.02
N ILE A 48 41.83 28.47 -6.19
CA ILE A 48 42.40 27.15 -6.47
C ILE A 48 41.51 26.40 -7.48
N ARG A 49 40.19 26.45 -7.30
CA ARG A 49 39.18 25.87 -8.21
C ARG A 49 37.79 26.47 -7.93
N PRO A 50 36.77 26.24 -8.78
CA PRO A 50 35.43 26.78 -8.53
C PRO A 50 34.90 26.47 -7.11
N ASN A 51 34.51 27.51 -6.37
CA ASN A 51 34.04 27.46 -4.97
C ASN A 51 35.08 27.01 -3.93
N MET A 52 36.38 27.06 -4.27
CA MET A 52 37.49 26.87 -3.34
C MET A 52 38.43 28.07 -3.45
N ILE A 53 38.22 29.04 -2.56
CA ILE A 53 38.99 30.29 -2.49
C ILE A 53 39.59 30.39 -1.10
N GLU A 54 40.90 30.53 -1.03
CA GLU A 54 41.63 30.59 0.22
C GLU A 54 42.20 31.98 0.46
N LYS A 55 42.03 32.48 1.69
CA LYS A 55 42.59 33.78 2.07
C LYS A 55 44.09 33.62 2.30
N ILE A 56 44.88 34.41 1.60
CA ILE A 56 46.32 34.42 1.80
C ILE A 56 46.62 35.25 3.06
N THR A 57 47.36 34.66 3.99
CA THR A 57 47.63 35.26 5.32
C THR A 57 49.06 35.77 5.47
N ASN A 58 50.01 35.25 4.69
CA ASN A 58 51.42 35.60 4.79
C ASN A 58 51.94 36.20 3.47
N PHE A 59 52.14 37.51 3.45
CA PHE A 59 52.59 38.22 2.24
C PHE A 59 54.12 38.30 2.11
N ASN A 60 54.87 37.86 3.13
CA ASN A 60 56.32 38.06 3.21
C ASN A 60 57.13 36.83 2.81
N GLU A 61 56.45 35.73 2.50
CA GLU A 61 57.07 34.50 1.99
C GLU A 61 57.07 34.43 0.45
N PRO A 62 57.99 33.65 -0.14
CA PRO A 62 58.00 33.39 -1.59
C PRO A 62 56.70 32.75 -2.08
N LEU A 63 56.31 33.03 -3.33
CA LEU A 63 55.09 32.50 -3.95
C LEU A 63 54.95 30.98 -3.84
N GLU A 64 56.05 30.23 -4.03
CA GLU A 64 56.08 28.74 -3.90
C GLU A 64 55.70 28.19 -2.52
N LYS A 65 55.72 29.03 -1.47
CA LYS A 65 55.35 28.63 -0.10
C LYS A 65 53.95 29.09 0.28
N VAL A 66 53.40 30.04 -0.48
CA VAL A 66 52.17 30.76 -0.15
C VAL A 66 50.98 30.22 -0.95
N LEU A 67 51.22 29.77 -2.18
CA LEU A 67 50.21 29.23 -3.09
C LEU A 67 50.26 27.70 -3.12
N ASP A 68 49.10 27.05 -3.22
CA ASP A 68 48.98 25.59 -3.23
C ASP A 68 49.31 25.03 -4.64
N GLU A 69 50.37 24.25 -4.75
CA GLU A 69 50.85 23.67 -6.02
C GLU A 69 51.10 24.71 -7.15
N LEU A 70 51.88 25.76 -6.86
CA LEU A 70 52.17 26.87 -7.78
C LEU A 70 52.39 26.46 -9.26
N MET A 71 51.59 27.03 -10.15
CA MET A 71 51.64 26.81 -11.60
C MET A 71 51.53 28.11 -12.41
N ASP A 72 52.01 28.06 -13.65
CA ASP A 72 51.73 29.11 -14.62
C ASP A 72 50.21 29.17 -14.89
N GLY A 73 49.60 30.31 -14.56
CA GLY A 73 48.16 30.53 -14.75
C GLY A 73 47.36 30.71 -13.46
N ASP A 74 48.00 30.60 -12.29
CA ASP A 74 47.33 30.78 -10.99
C ASP A 74 46.70 32.17 -10.86
N ILE A 75 45.54 32.20 -10.21
CA ILE A 75 44.68 33.38 -10.13
C ILE A 75 44.73 33.93 -8.70
N ILE A 76 45.29 35.14 -8.57
CA ILE A 76 45.23 35.93 -7.35
C ILE A 76 44.03 36.87 -7.42
N LEU A 77 43.10 36.70 -6.49
CA LEU A 77 41.97 37.58 -6.26
C LEU A 77 42.31 38.58 -5.16
N PHE A 78 41.78 39.79 -5.23
CA PHE A 78 42.01 40.80 -4.21
C PHE A 78 40.86 41.80 -4.11
N GLU A 79 40.67 42.35 -2.92
CA GLU A 79 39.68 43.38 -2.56
C GLU A 79 40.29 44.35 -1.55
N LYS A 80 39.64 45.52 -1.33
CA LYS A 80 40.06 46.45 -0.28
C LYS A 80 39.75 45.87 1.11
N GLU A 81 40.64 46.08 2.09
CA GLU A 81 40.37 45.65 3.48
C GLU A 81 39.25 46.48 4.14
N GLU A 82 39.05 47.73 3.73
CA GLU A 82 37.94 48.56 4.21
C GLU A 82 36.58 47.91 3.90
N ARG A 83 35.89 47.46 4.95
CA ARG A 83 34.59 46.78 4.84
C ARG A 83 33.46 47.80 4.85
N GLU A 84 32.59 47.73 3.86
CA GLU A 84 31.29 48.41 3.91
C GLU A 84 30.25 47.46 4.52
N GLU A 85 29.68 47.84 5.67
CA GLU A 85 28.82 46.98 6.50
C GLU A 85 27.48 46.57 5.87
N PHE A 86 27.14 47.04 4.65
CA PHE A 86 25.80 46.89 4.06
C PHE A 86 25.76 46.19 2.69
N SER A 87 26.79 45.45 2.27
CA SER A 87 26.73 44.63 1.04
C SER A 87 26.25 43.21 1.33
N ASP A 88 25.31 42.69 0.51
CA ASP A 88 24.82 41.31 0.58
C ASP A 88 25.93 40.26 0.32
N LEU A 89 26.98 40.64 -0.40
CA LEU A 89 28.16 39.82 -0.73
C LEU A 89 29.42 40.60 -0.32
N PRO A 90 29.73 40.65 0.97
CA PRO A 90 30.74 41.58 1.50
C PRO A 90 32.16 41.19 1.09
N THR A 91 32.40 39.91 0.77
CA THR A 91 33.73 39.42 0.40
C THR A 91 33.73 38.69 -0.94
N CYS A 92 34.91 38.61 -1.54
CA CYS A 92 35.18 37.81 -2.73
C CYS A 92 34.78 36.34 -2.54
N ILE A 93 35.03 35.77 -1.34
CA ILE A 93 34.63 34.40 -1.01
C ILE A 93 33.10 34.25 -1.08
N ASP A 94 32.35 35.22 -0.56
CA ASP A 94 30.89 35.18 -0.59
C ASP A 94 30.35 35.30 -2.02
N TYR A 95 30.98 36.14 -2.85
CA TYR A 95 30.64 36.27 -4.27
C TYR A 95 30.78 34.96 -5.03
N PHE A 96 31.93 34.28 -4.91
CA PHE A 96 32.12 33.02 -5.63
C PHE A 96 31.30 31.87 -5.06
N LYS A 97 31.01 31.88 -3.75
CA LYS A 97 30.02 30.97 -3.17
C LYS A 97 28.65 31.21 -3.79
N ASP A 98 28.18 32.45 -3.83
CA ASP A 98 26.88 32.79 -4.45
C ASP A 98 26.83 32.37 -5.93
N LEU A 99 27.87 32.73 -6.69
CA LEU A 99 28.01 32.38 -8.10
C LEU A 99 27.96 30.87 -8.34
N TYR A 100 28.63 30.07 -7.50
CA TYR A 100 28.67 28.62 -7.64
C TYR A 100 27.31 27.96 -7.37
N TYR A 101 26.54 28.49 -6.41
CA TYR A 101 25.21 27.96 -6.08
C TYR A 101 24.10 28.61 -6.88
N ARG A 102 24.40 29.58 -7.75
CA ARG A 102 23.41 30.27 -8.57
C ARG A 102 22.70 29.30 -9.51
N VAL A 103 21.40 29.46 -9.64
CA VAL A 103 20.57 28.61 -10.48
C VAL A 103 19.37 29.38 -11.00
N GLU A 104 19.10 29.25 -12.29
CA GLU A 104 17.86 29.71 -12.89
C GLU A 104 16.77 28.65 -12.72
N VAL A 105 15.63 29.07 -12.19
CA VAL A 105 14.45 28.23 -11.97
C VAL A 105 13.22 28.92 -12.54
N THR A 106 12.46 28.19 -13.34
CA THR A 106 11.19 28.67 -13.90
C THR A 106 10.03 28.20 -13.02
N PHE A 107 9.22 29.14 -12.55
CA PHE A 107 8.03 28.86 -11.76
C PHE A 107 6.79 28.86 -12.62
N VAL A 108 6.00 27.80 -12.55
CA VAL A 108 4.80 27.59 -13.38
C VAL A 108 3.58 27.42 -12.47
N ASP A 109 2.52 28.17 -12.73
CA ASP A 109 1.26 28.04 -12.01
C ASP A 109 0.52 26.79 -12.49
N LYS A 110 0.30 25.84 -11.57
CA LYS A 110 -0.40 24.58 -11.82
C LYS A 110 -1.87 24.79 -12.23
N CYS A 111 -2.51 25.85 -11.76
CA CYS A 111 -3.92 26.11 -12.00
C CYS A 111 -4.18 26.76 -13.36
N THR A 112 -3.15 27.31 -14.00
CA THR A 112 -3.24 27.96 -15.30
C THR A 112 -2.76 27.01 -16.40
N PRO A 113 -3.66 26.49 -17.26
CA PRO A 113 -3.26 25.58 -18.35
C PRO A 113 -2.26 26.26 -19.30
N ASN A 114 -1.16 25.58 -19.61
CA ASN A 114 -0.09 26.06 -20.50
C ASN A 114 0.58 27.37 -20.06
N ASP A 115 0.63 27.65 -18.76
CA ASP A 115 1.39 28.79 -18.25
C ASP A 115 2.88 28.71 -18.67
N PRO A 116 3.41 29.73 -19.38
CA PRO A 116 4.85 29.78 -19.71
C PRO A 116 5.71 29.93 -18.45
N GLY A 117 5.12 30.37 -17.34
CA GLY A 117 5.81 30.62 -16.09
C GLY A 117 6.73 31.85 -16.15
N PHE A 118 7.45 32.09 -15.05
CA PHE A 118 8.47 33.12 -14.98
C PHE A 118 9.78 32.55 -14.42
N THR A 119 10.90 33.00 -14.95
CA THR A 119 12.23 32.56 -14.50
C THR A 119 12.76 33.50 -13.43
N MET A 120 13.28 32.93 -12.36
CA MET A 120 14.03 33.63 -11.32
C MET A 120 15.41 33.02 -11.22
N GLU A 121 16.38 33.87 -10.90
CA GLU A 121 17.71 33.46 -10.55
C GLU A 121 17.82 33.40 -9.02
N LEU A 122 18.12 32.21 -8.50
CA LEU A 122 18.06 31.89 -7.08
C LEU A 122 19.36 31.19 -6.65
N SER A 123 19.54 31.00 -5.34
CA SER A 123 20.64 30.20 -4.80
C SER A 123 20.15 28.79 -4.46
N GLN A 124 20.90 27.77 -4.87
CA GLN A 124 20.65 26.36 -4.52
C GLN A 124 20.60 26.12 -3.01
N ARG A 125 21.16 27.02 -2.20
CA ARG A 125 21.15 26.93 -0.73
C ARG A 125 19.88 27.49 -0.08
N MET A 126 18.99 28.12 -0.84
CA MET A 126 17.77 28.71 -0.29
C MET A 126 16.91 27.66 0.41
N THR A 127 16.43 27.99 1.61
CA THR A 127 15.44 27.20 2.35
C THR A 127 14.03 27.40 1.78
N TYR A 128 13.07 26.57 2.22
CA TYR A 128 11.67 26.73 1.83
C TYR A 128 11.12 28.14 2.10
N ASP A 129 11.40 28.72 3.27
CA ASP A 129 10.90 30.04 3.65
C ASP A 129 11.50 31.15 2.77
N GLN A 130 12.80 31.08 2.49
CA GLN A 130 13.47 32.03 1.60
C GLN A 130 12.94 31.95 0.16
N LEU A 131 12.76 30.72 -0.34
CA LEU A 131 12.15 30.46 -1.65
C LEU A 131 10.72 31.01 -1.72
N ALA A 132 9.89 30.69 -0.72
CA ALA A 132 8.51 31.13 -0.65
C ALA A 132 8.40 32.65 -0.63
N ARG A 133 9.21 33.36 0.15
CA ARG A 133 9.25 34.83 0.19
C ARG A 133 9.66 35.43 -1.15
N ALA A 134 10.70 34.89 -1.79
CA ALA A 134 11.19 35.40 -3.08
C ALA A 134 10.11 35.26 -4.17
N VAL A 135 9.46 34.10 -4.25
CA VAL A 135 8.38 33.84 -5.21
C VAL A 135 7.13 34.66 -4.87
N ALA A 136 6.76 34.78 -3.59
CA ALA A 136 5.63 35.58 -3.14
C ALA A 136 5.78 37.06 -3.48
N GLN A 137 6.98 37.62 -3.31
CA GLN A 137 7.28 39.00 -3.70
C GLN A 137 7.13 39.19 -5.22
N ARG A 138 7.51 38.18 -6.01
CA ARG A 138 7.39 38.22 -7.47
C ARG A 138 5.94 38.11 -7.96
N VAL A 139 5.13 37.28 -7.31
CA VAL A 139 3.73 37.01 -7.67
C VAL A 139 2.76 38.00 -7.01
N GLY A 140 3.18 38.73 -5.98
CA GLY A 140 2.38 39.73 -5.28
C GLY A 140 1.38 39.14 -4.28
N THR A 141 1.79 38.11 -3.53
CA THR A 141 0.93 37.42 -2.56
C THR A 141 1.63 37.18 -1.22
N ASP A 142 0.91 36.67 -0.22
CA ASP A 142 1.49 36.21 1.06
C ASP A 142 2.22 34.87 0.84
N PRO A 143 3.48 34.70 1.30
CA PRO A 143 4.20 33.43 1.23
C PRO A 143 3.42 32.23 1.76
N TYR A 144 2.57 32.42 2.77
CA TYR A 144 1.74 31.35 3.34
C TYR A 144 0.52 30.99 2.49
N LEU A 145 0.24 31.75 1.43
CA LEU A 145 -0.81 31.42 0.45
C LEU A 145 -0.25 30.72 -0.80
N LEU A 146 1.03 30.33 -0.77
CA LEU A 146 1.65 29.55 -1.84
C LEU A 146 1.85 28.10 -1.42
N GLN A 147 1.53 27.18 -2.33
CA GLN A 147 1.92 25.78 -2.22
C GLN A 147 2.79 25.41 -3.42
N PHE A 148 3.99 24.90 -3.14
CA PHE A 148 4.92 24.40 -4.16
C PHE A 148 4.74 22.90 -4.38
N PHE A 149 5.25 22.40 -5.50
CA PHE A 149 5.22 20.98 -5.83
C PHE A 149 6.63 20.48 -6.14
N LYS A 150 6.92 19.24 -5.73
CA LYS A 150 8.20 18.57 -6.06
C LYS A 150 8.33 18.35 -7.57
N CYS A 151 9.56 18.35 -8.06
CA CYS A 151 9.87 17.93 -9.42
C CYS A 151 9.63 16.41 -9.57
N GLN A 152 9.00 15.96 -10.66
CA GLN A 152 8.90 14.53 -11.01
C GLN A 152 9.98 14.11 -12.00
N ASN A 153 10.46 12.88 -11.88
CA ASN A 153 11.33 12.28 -12.88
C ASN A 153 10.55 12.06 -14.20
N TYR A 154 11.11 12.53 -15.31
CA TYR A 154 10.66 12.27 -16.71
C TYR A 154 9.35 12.91 -17.21
N LYS A 155 8.52 13.53 -16.37
CA LYS A 155 7.30 14.24 -16.80
C LYS A 155 7.36 15.74 -16.47
N ASP A 156 7.00 16.58 -17.44
CA ASP A 156 6.88 18.04 -17.28
C ASP A 156 5.51 18.38 -16.64
N SER A 157 5.30 17.91 -15.42
CA SER A 157 4.03 18.05 -14.68
C SER A 157 4.29 18.21 -13.17
N PRO A 158 3.40 18.89 -12.44
CA PRO A 158 3.54 19.08 -10.99
C PRO A 158 3.60 17.74 -10.25
N GLY A 159 4.57 17.60 -9.35
CA GLY A 159 4.70 16.44 -8.47
C GLY A 159 3.80 16.48 -7.24
N HIS A 160 4.23 15.80 -6.18
CA HIS A 160 3.53 15.87 -4.90
C HIS A 160 3.68 17.26 -4.26
N PRO A 161 2.64 17.76 -3.56
CA PRO A 161 2.75 19.00 -2.79
C PRO A 161 3.95 18.98 -1.84
N LEU A 162 4.72 20.06 -1.84
CA LEU A 162 5.82 20.27 -0.93
C LEU A 162 5.27 20.81 0.39
N ARG A 163 5.66 20.19 1.51
CA ARG A 163 5.22 20.62 2.84
C ARG A 163 5.84 21.97 3.20
N CYS A 164 5.09 22.84 3.87
CA CYS A 164 5.61 24.12 4.33
C CYS A 164 6.68 23.98 5.44
N THR A 165 6.79 22.80 6.07
CA THR A 165 7.84 22.43 7.02
C THR A 165 9.03 21.71 6.37
N PHE A 166 9.21 21.83 5.04
CA PHE A 166 10.32 21.19 4.35
C PHE A 166 11.67 21.74 4.83
N GLU A 167 12.48 20.87 5.43
CA GLU A 167 13.79 21.22 6.01
C GLU A 167 14.96 21.21 5.00
N GLY A 168 14.70 20.84 3.75
CA GLY A 168 15.73 20.82 2.70
C GLY A 168 15.93 22.16 2.00
N THR A 169 16.86 22.17 1.05
CA THR A 169 17.25 23.32 0.24
C THR A 169 16.69 23.25 -1.19
N LEU A 170 16.78 24.35 -1.93
CA LEU A 170 16.46 24.38 -3.36
C LEU A 170 17.27 23.35 -4.16
N LYS A 171 18.51 23.06 -3.76
CA LYS A 171 19.32 21.98 -4.35
C LYS A 171 18.60 20.64 -4.27
N ASP A 172 18.04 20.32 -3.12
CA ASP A 172 17.35 19.05 -2.84
C ASP A 172 16.06 18.91 -3.66
N LEU A 173 15.38 20.03 -3.93
CA LEU A 173 14.20 20.07 -4.81
C LEU A 173 14.55 19.84 -6.28
N LEU A 174 15.76 20.21 -6.70
CA LEU A 174 16.21 20.20 -8.08
C LEU A 174 17.05 18.97 -8.45
N VAL A 175 17.32 18.05 -7.52
CA VAL A 175 18.12 16.82 -7.76
C VAL A 175 17.58 16.01 -8.94
N PHE A 176 16.26 16.01 -9.12
CA PHE A 176 15.55 15.25 -10.14
C PHE A 176 15.44 15.98 -11.49
N SER A 177 16.02 17.19 -11.62
CA SER A 177 16.03 17.93 -12.88
C SER A 177 17.11 17.39 -13.82
N LYS A 178 16.76 17.12 -15.09
CA LYS A 178 17.74 16.67 -16.08
C LYS A 178 18.82 17.74 -16.31
N PRO A 179 20.11 17.37 -16.49
CA PRO A 179 21.21 18.34 -16.64
C PRO A 179 21.06 19.36 -17.79
N LYS A 180 20.33 19.00 -18.86
CA LYS A 180 20.13 19.82 -20.06
C LYS A 180 18.71 20.41 -20.19
N ALA A 181 17.83 20.17 -19.22
CA ALA A 181 16.47 20.70 -19.24
C ALA A 181 16.35 21.97 -18.40
N PRO A 182 15.46 22.92 -18.77
CA PRO A 182 15.16 24.05 -17.90
C PRO A 182 14.63 23.53 -16.56
N LYS A 183 15.18 24.03 -15.45
CA LYS A 183 14.74 23.65 -14.11
C LYS A 183 13.40 24.33 -13.84
N LYS A 184 12.37 23.54 -13.54
CA LYS A 184 11.01 24.03 -13.33
C LYS A 184 10.49 23.62 -11.96
N ILE A 185 9.81 24.54 -11.27
CA ILE A 185 9.05 24.25 -10.05
C ILE A 185 7.62 24.72 -10.26
N PHE A 186 6.67 23.83 -10.00
CA PHE A 186 5.25 24.20 -10.07
C PHE A 186 4.80 24.78 -8.72
N TYR A 187 3.88 25.73 -8.77
CA TYR A 187 3.22 26.28 -7.58
C TYR A 187 1.72 26.48 -7.83
N GLN A 188 0.96 26.75 -6.77
CA GLN A 188 -0.41 27.25 -6.88
C GLN A 188 -0.68 28.28 -5.78
N GLN A 189 -1.58 29.23 -6.06
CA GLN A 189 -2.08 30.18 -5.07
C GLN A 189 -3.29 29.59 -4.35
N LEU A 190 -3.31 29.72 -3.03
CA LEU A 190 -4.36 29.19 -2.15
C LEU A 190 -5.28 30.30 -1.67
N SER A 191 -6.56 29.95 -1.43
CA SER A 191 -7.53 30.82 -0.76
C SER A 191 -7.45 30.76 0.77
N ILE A 192 -6.71 29.79 1.32
CA ILE A 192 -6.45 29.60 2.74
C ILE A 192 -4.95 29.39 2.97
N ARG A 193 -4.45 29.62 4.19
CA ARG A 193 -3.03 29.42 4.49
C ARG A 193 -2.62 27.96 4.31
N VAL A 194 -1.41 27.75 3.78
CA VAL A 194 -0.88 26.41 3.43
C VAL A 194 -0.79 25.49 4.64
N ASN A 195 -0.47 26.02 5.82
CA ASN A 195 -0.44 25.27 7.09
C ASN A 195 -1.84 24.79 7.52
N GLU A 196 -2.89 25.56 7.25
CA GLU A 196 -4.28 25.17 7.50
C GLU A 196 -4.74 24.13 6.47
N LEU A 197 -4.40 24.31 5.19
CA LEU A 197 -4.68 23.34 4.14
C LEU A 197 -4.03 21.98 4.40
N GLU A 198 -2.77 21.97 4.87
CA GLU A 198 -2.07 20.74 5.24
C GLU A 198 -2.74 19.97 6.38
N ASN A 199 -3.53 20.64 7.21
CA ASN A 199 -4.29 20.02 8.29
C ASN A 199 -5.71 19.60 7.86
N LYS A 200 -6.15 19.93 6.63
CA LYS A 200 -7.44 19.49 6.09
C LYS A 200 -7.29 18.19 5.30
N LYS A 201 -8.34 17.37 5.33
CA LYS A 201 -8.46 16.11 4.58
C LYS A 201 -9.57 16.28 3.56
N GLN A 202 -9.31 15.93 2.30
CA GLN A 202 -10.38 15.86 1.31
C GLN A 202 -11.24 14.62 1.61
N PHE A 203 -12.54 14.82 1.78
CA PHE A 203 -13.51 13.74 2.02
C PHE A 203 -14.61 13.80 0.97
N LYS A 204 -14.70 12.76 0.13
CA LYS A 204 -15.70 12.64 -0.93
C LYS A 204 -16.85 11.77 -0.44
N CYS A 205 -18.08 12.27 -0.52
CA CYS A 205 -19.29 11.55 -0.16
C CYS A 205 -20.47 11.96 -1.02
N ILE A 206 -21.55 11.20 -0.94
CA ILE A 206 -22.80 11.49 -1.66
C ILE A 206 -23.75 12.23 -0.72
N TYR A 207 -24.35 13.32 -1.18
CA TYR A 207 -25.49 13.95 -0.53
C TYR A 207 -26.79 13.50 -1.21
N VAL A 208 -27.77 13.10 -0.40
CA VAL A 208 -29.13 12.80 -0.86
C VAL A 208 -30.11 13.76 -0.20
N GLY A 209 -30.87 14.47 -1.03
CA GLY A 209 -31.89 15.41 -0.59
C GLY A 209 -33.15 14.73 -0.03
N PRO A 210 -34.18 15.52 0.32
CA PRO A 210 -35.41 15.00 0.92
C PRO A 210 -36.18 14.01 0.04
N SER A 211 -36.14 14.20 -1.29
CA SER A 211 -36.60 13.23 -2.28
C SER A 211 -35.43 12.36 -2.73
N VAL A 212 -35.56 11.03 -2.63
CA VAL A 212 -34.52 10.04 -3.01
C VAL A 212 -34.32 9.94 -4.53
N LEU A 213 -34.60 11.01 -5.27
CA LEU A 213 -34.59 11.08 -6.72
C LEU A 213 -33.27 11.66 -7.27
N GLU A 214 -32.52 12.40 -6.44
CA GLU A 214 -31.27 13.04 -6.84
C GLU A 214 -30.16 12.76 -5.82
N GLU A 215 -29.04 12.24 -6.31
CA GLU A 215 -27.79 12.13 -5.58
C GLU A 215 -26.78 13.15 -6.10
N LYS A 216 -26.11 13.86 -5.20
CA LYS A 216 -25.09 14.84 -5.55
C LYS A 216 -23.79 14.47 -4.88
N GLU A 217 -22.74 14.29 -5.67
CA GLU A 217 -21.40 14.14 -5.12
C GLU A 217 -20.95 15.47 -4.50
N ILE A 218 -20.51 15.42 -3.24
CA ILE A 218 -19.97 16.57 -2.52
C ILE A 218 -18.57 16.26 -2.01
N ILE A 219 -17.71 17.29 -2.02
CA ILE A 219 -16.33 17.20 -1.56
C ILE A 219 -16.17 18.14 -0.37
N LEU A 220 -15.89 17.55 0.78
CA LEU A 220 -15.75 18.24 2.06
C LEU A 220 -14.28 18.32 2.46
N TYR A 221 -13.92 19.36 3.23
CA TYR A 221 -12.55 19.60 3.68
C TYR A 221 -12.47 19.75 5.21
N PRO A 222 -12.86 18.71 5.98
CA PRO A 222 -12.73 18.73 7.43
C PRO A 222 -11.25 18.67 7.87
N ASN A 223 -11.01 18.95 9.14
CA ASN A 223 -9.69 18.76 9.77
C ASN A 223 -9.34 17.26 9.80
N LYS A 224 -8.08 16.90 9.55
CA LYS A 224 -7.60 15.50 9.55
C LYS A 224 -7.91 14.77 10.86
N ARG A 225 -7.81 15.48 12.00
CA ARG A 225 -8.12 14.95 13.34
C ARG A 225 -9.58 15.17 13.77
N GLY A 226 -10.43 15.62 12.85
CA GLY A 226 -11.84 15.84 13.12
C GLY A 226 -12.62 14.53 13.28
N THR A 227 -13.91 14.69 13.52
CA THR A 227 -14.91 13.64 13.73
C THR A 227 -15.97 13.68 12.64
N VAL A 228 -16.85 12.68 12.61
CA VAL A 228 -18.04 12.66 11.74
C VAL A 228 -18.91 13.90 11.99
N SER A 229 -18.97 14.42 13.22
CA SER A 229 -19.66 15.69 13.53
C SER A 229 -19.07 16.86 12.73
N ASP A 230 -17.75 17.01 12.72
CA ASP A 230 -17.08 18.08 11.97
C ASP A 230 -17.34 17.95 10.45
N LEU A 231 -17.42 16.71 9.95
CA LEU A 231 -17.77 16.45 8.55
C LEU A 231 -19.22 16.85 8.23
N LEU A 232 -20.18 16.57 9.12
CA LEU A 232 -21.57 16.99 8.97
C LEU A 232 -21.73 18.51 9.05
N GLU A 233 -20.95 19.18 9.89
CA GLU A 233 -20.91 20.65 9.95
C GLU A 233 -20.35 21.26 8.66
N GLU A 234 -19.28 20.69 8.09
CA GLU A 234 -18.78 21.12 6.79
C GLU A 234 -19.78 20.86 5.65
N ALA A 235 -20.50 19.74 5.69
CA ALA A 235 -21.58 19.48 4.75
C ALA A 235 -22.69 20.53 4.85
N LYS A 236 -23.07 20.91 6.08
CA LYS A 236 -24.10 21.92 6.35
C LYS A 236 -23.77 23.29 5.76
N LYS A 237 -22.49 23.64 5.61
CA LYS A 237 -22.04 24.89 4.96
C LYS A 237 -22.21 24.87 3.44
N GLN A 238 -22.23 23.69 2.82
CA GLN A 238 -22.32 23.53 1.36
C GLN A 238 -23.72 23.15 0.85
N ILE A 239 -24.65 22.81 1.76
CA ILE A 239 -26.01 22.36 1.42
C ILE A 239 -27.01 23.51 1.61
N GLU A 240 -27.82 23.77 0.58
CA GLU A 240 -28.96 24.68 0.65
C GLU A 240 -30.20 23.90 1.09
N PHE A 241 -30.80 24.30 2.22
CA PHE A 241 -32.00 23.66 2.78
C PHE A 241 -33.27 24.28 2.20
N GLY A 242 -34.17 23.46 1.66
CA GLY A 242 -35.45 23.91 1.08
C GLY A 242 -36.53 24.26 2.12
N GLU A 243 -37.63 24.89 1.67
CA GLU A 243 -38.81 25.18 2.50
C GLU A 243 -39.44 23.88 3.01
N GLY A 244 -39.26 23.57 4.30
CA GLY A 244 -39.73 22.31 4.90
C GLY A 244 -38.64 21.46 5.55
N SER A 245 -37.37 21.84 5.36
CA SER A 245 -36.20 21.15 5.91
C SER A 245 -36.21 21.03 7.44
N THR A 246 -35.65 19.94 7.96
CA THR A 246 -35.33 19.73 9.38
C THR A 246 -33.98 20.32 9.78
N GLY A 247 -33.09 20.58 8.82
CA GLY A 247 -31.73 21.08 9.03
C GLY A 247 -30.82 20.12 9.82
N LYS A 248 -31.28 18.88 10.07
CA LYS A 248 -30.54 17.82 10.75
C LYS A 248 -30.06 16.80 9.73
N LEU A 249 -28.75 16.64 9.64
CA LEU A 249 -28.11 15.68 8.75
C LEU A 249 -27.79 14.40 9.53
N ARG A 250 -27.78 13.27 8.83
CA ARG A 250 -27.22 12.01 9.35
C ARG A 250 -26.19 11.45 8.39
N PHE A 251 -25.26 10.70 8.97
CA PHE A 251 -24.23 9.98 8.23
C PHE A 251 -24.64 8.52 8.06
N THR A 252 -24.64 8.05 6.82
CA THR A 252 -25.02 6.69 6.42
C THR A 252 -23.93 6.08 5.56
N GLU A 253 -23.89 4.75 5.52
CA GLU A 253 -22.98 4.01 4.65
C GLU A 253 -23.78 3.15 3.67
N VAL A 254 -23.32 3.11 2.43
CA VAL A 254 -23.92 2.35 1.34
C VAL A 254 -22.89 1.38 0.81
N SER A 255 -23.24 0.09 0.83
CA SER A 255 -22.43 -0.99 0.26
C SER A 255 -23.34 -1.89 -0.56
N CYS A 256 -22.95 -2.20 -1.79
CA CYS A 256 -23.75 -3.03 -2.72
C CYS A 256 -25.23 -2.60 -2.79
N ASN A 257 -25.51 -1.30 -2.96
CA ASN A 257 -26.88 -0.75 -3.01
C ASN A 257 -27.75 -1.06 -1.78
N LYS A 258 -27.16 -1.26 -0.61
CA LYS A 258 -27.84 -1.37 0.69
C LYS A 258 -27.36 -0.26 1.61
N VAL A 259 -28.28 0.41 2.32
CA VAL A 259 -27.93 1.46 3.27
C VAL A 259 -27.89 0.92 4.70
N ALA A 260 -26.90 1.34 5.47
CA ALA A 260 -26.86 1.16 6.91
C ALA A 260 -26.57 2.49 7.61
N MET A 261 -26.87 2.54 8.91
CA MET A 261 -26.44 3.66 9.74
C MET A 261 -24.92 3.71 9.74
N GLY A 262 -24.38 4.88 9.43
CA GLY A 262 -22.94 5.10 9.40
C GLY A 262 -22.35 5.17 10.81
N PRO A 263 -21.03 5.34 10.91
CA PRO A 263 -20.35 5.58 12.18
C PRO A 263 -20.95 6.76 12.93
N LYS A 264 -20.92 6.69 14.27
CA LYS A 264 -21.47 7.73 15.15
C LYS A 264 -20.74 9.06 14.98
N GLU A 265 -21.41 10.15 15.34
CA GLU A 265 -20.89 11.52 15.20
C GLU A 265 -19.54 11.76 15.91
N ASP A 266 -19.26 11.04 17.01
CA ASP A 266 -18.01 11.09 17.76
C ASP A 266 -16.86 10.30 17.12
N THR A 267 -17.11 9.57 16.02
CA THR A 267 -16.11 8.75 15.34
C THR A 267 -15.05 9.64 14.66
N PRO A 268 -13.75 9.42 14.89
CA PRO A 268 -12.68 10.12 14.18
C PRO A 268 -12.68 9.84 12.67
N LEU A 269 -12.37 10.86 11.87
CA LEU A 269 -12.35 10.76 10.39
C LEU A 269 -11.25 9.85 9.84
N ASP A 270 -10.23 9.54 10.65
CA ASP A 270 -9.19 8.57 10.29
C ASP A 270 -9.64 7.12 10.45
N HIS A 271 -10.77 6.87 11.11
CA HIS A 271 -11.39 5.54 11.18
C HIS A 271 -12.37 5.28 10.02
N LEU A 272 -12.62 6.27 9.16
CA LEU A 272 -13.47 6.13 7.99
C LEU A 272 -12.67 5.54 6.83
N VAL A 273 -13.14 4.43 6.27
CA VAL A 273 -12.49 3.72 5.16
C VAL A 273 -13.27 4.03 3.88
N ILE A 274 -12.68 4.82 3.00
CA ILE A 274 -13.22 5.07 1.66
C ILE A 274 -12.58 4.08 0.69
N ASN A 275 -13.35 3.14 0.16
CA ASN A 275 -12.93 2.22 -0.89
C ASN A 275 -14.05 2.07 -1.94
N ALA A 276 -13.75 1.47 -3.09
CA ALA A 276 -14.72 1.37 -4.19
C ALA A 276 -16.01 0.58 -3.84
N ALA A 277 -15.98 -0.25 -2.79
CA ALA A 277 -17.12 -1.06 -2.36
C ALA A 277 -18.02 -0.37 -1.33
N LYS A 278 -17.50 0.65 -0.62
CA LYS A 278 -18.17 1.34 0.49
C LYS A 278 -18.21 2.85 0.24
N ILE A 279 -19.42 3.36 0.07
CA ILE A 279 -19.67 4.78 -0.20
C ILE A 279 -20.34 5.40 1.03
N TYR A 280 -19.81 6.52 1.50
CA TYR A 280 -20.45 7.28 2.55
C TYR A 280 -21.49 8.25 1.98
N ARG A 281 -22.63 8.33 2.65
CA ARG A 281 -23.76 9.14 2.25
C ARG A 281 -24.24 10.03 3.40
N ILE A 282 -24.39 11.31 3.12
CA ILE A 282 -25.02 12.29 4.00
C ILE A 282 -26.44 12.50 3.50
N GLU A 283 -27.42 12.42 4.40
CA GLU A 283 -28.80 12.69 4.07
C GLU A 283 -29.49 13.48 5.16
N GLU A 284 -30.49 14.26 4.76
CA GLU A 284 -31.32 14.99 5.69
C GLU A 284 -32.31 14.05 6.39
N VAL A 285 -32.39 14.14 7.72
CA VAL A 285 -33.33 13.33 8.51
C VAL A 285 -34.76 13.84 8.29
N PRO A 286 -35.68 13.01 7.75
CA PRO A 286 -37.09 13.40 7.61
C PRO A 286 -37.75 13.75 8.94
N ARG A 287 -38.76 14.64 8.92
CA ARG A 287 -39.45 15.12 10.15
C ARG A 287 -40.01 13.99 10.99
N ASP A 288 -40.54 12.95 10.35
CA ASP A 288 -41.13 11.78 10.98
C ASP A 288 -40.10 10.80 11.56
N GLU A 289 -38.81 10.98 11.26
CA GLU A 289 -37.69 10.16 11.73
C GLU A 289 -36.82 10.87 12.78
N LEU A 290 -37.12 12.12 13.13
CA LEU A 290 -36.33 12.91 14.11
C LEU A 290 -36.37 12.31 15.51
N HIS A 291 -37.51 11.73 15.90
CA HIS A 291 -37.74 11.10 17.19
C HIS A 291 -38.47 9.78 16.95
N ILE A 292 -37.78 8.67 17.20
CA ILE A 292 -38.31 7.31 17.05
C ILE A 292 -38.78 6.85 18.44
N GLN A 293 -40.06 6.45 18.55
CA GLN A 293 -40.64 5.95 19.79
C GLN A 293 -40.29 4.46 20.00
N GLU A 294 -40.51 3.90 21.21
CA GLU A 294 -40.18 2.50 21.53
C GLU A 294 -40.94 1.47 20.67
N ASP A 295 -42.13 1.86 20.20
CA ASP A 295 -43.00 1.09 19.29
C ASP A 295 -42.74 1.42 17.81
N GLU A 296 -41.68 2.16 17.49
CA GLU A 296 -41.26 2.50 16.13
C GLU A 296 -39.81 2.04 15.86
N MET A 297 -39.47 1.84 14.59
CA MET A 297 -38.12 1.44 14.18
C MET A 297 -37.79 1.94 12.77
N LEU A 298 -36.51 2.26 12.52
CA LEU A 298 -36.00 2.47 11.17
C LEU A 298 -35.51 1.15 10.57
N ILE A 299 -35.95 0.85 9.36
CA ILE A 299 -35.50 -0.28 8.56
C ILE A 299 -34.75 0.19 7.32
N SER A 300 -33.83 -0.63 6.84
CA SER A 300 -33.15 -0.44 5.55
C SER A 300 -33.97 -1.07 4.43
N CYS A 301 -34.26 -0.27 3.40
CA CYS A 301 -34.95 -0.71 2.19
C CYS A 301 -33.98 -0.65 1.00
N ALA A 302 -33.92 -1.74 0.22
CA ALA A 302 -33.13 -1.86 -0.99
C ALA A 302 -33.94 -2.54 -2.09
N HIS A 303 -33.65 -2.23 -3.35
CA HIS A 303 -34.27 -2.89 -4.50
C HIS A 303 -33.41 -4.08 -4.92
N PHE A 304 -34.06 -5.18 -5.32
CA PHE A 304 -33.37 -6.33 -5.90
C PHE A 304 -34.21 -6.98 -6.99
N GLN A 305 -33.56 -7.65 -7.93
CA GLN A 305 -34.23 -8.32 -9.04
C GLN A 305 -33.93 -9.83 -9.03
N LYS A 306 -34.98 -10.65 -8.97
CA LYS A 306 -34.94 -12.13 -8.90
C LYS A 306 -34.26 -12.69 -7.65
N GLU A 307 -32.99 -12.35 -7.44
CA GLU A 307 -32.16 -12.83 -6.34
C GLU A 307 -31.84 -11.69 -5.36
N VAL A 308 -31.85 -11.99 -4.07
CA VAL A 308 -31.65 -11.03 -2.96
C VAL A 308 -30.29 -10.31 -3.02
N PHE A 309 -29.29 -10.93 -3.66
CA PHE A 309 -27.94 -10.39 -3.81
C PHE A 309 -27.81 -9.48 -5.04
N SER A 310 -28.76 -9.53 -5.98
CA SER A 310 -28.77 -8.69 -7.17
C SER A 310 -29.48 -7.36 -6.87
N THR A 311 -28.86 -6.57 -5.99
CA THR A 311 -29.38 -5.28 -5.53
C THR A 311 -29.05 -4.14 -6.49
N PHE A 312 -30.00 -3.24 -6.68
CA PHE A 312 -29.87 -2.10 -7.60
C PHE A 312 -30.61 -0.86 -7.07
N GLY A 313 -30.44 0.28 -7.75
CA GLY A 313 -31.11 1.52 -7.40
C GLY A 313 -30.63 2.15 -6.09
N LEU A 314 -31.36 3.16 -5.62
CA LEU A 314 -31.01 3.93 -4.44
C LEU A 314 -31.67 3.34 -3.18
N PRO A 315 -30.89 2.82 -2.21
CA PRO A 315 -31.46 2.34 -0.96
C PRO A 315 -31.89 3.50 -0.06
N PHE A 316 -32.88 3.30 0.80
CA PHE A 316 -33.38 4.33 1.70
C PHE A 316 -33.75 3.73 3.06
N LEU A 317 -33.71 4.56 4.09
CA LEU A 317 -34.25 4.21 5.40
C LEU A 317 -35.75 4.54 5.42
N LEU A 318 -36.52 3.73 6.14
CA LEU A 318 -37.95 3.90 6.30
C LEU A 318 -38.36 3.63 7.74
N LYS A 319 -39.20 4.49 8.31
CA LYS A 319 -39.82 4.25 9.61
C LYS A 319 -40.99 3.27 9.49
N ILE A 320 -41.04 2.31 10.40
CA ILE A 320 -42.17 1.40 10.62
C ILE A 320 -42.60 1.41 12.09
N LYS A 321 -43.84 1.00 12.36
CA LYS A 321 -44.48 1.02 13.67
C LYS A 321 -45.08 -0.33 14.03
N GLN A 322 -44.94 -0.77 15.28
CA GLN A 322 -45.54 -1.99 15.79
C GLN A 322 -47.07 -1.96 15.63
N GLY A 323 -47.63 -3.03 15.05
CA GLY A 323 -49.07 -3.19 14.88
C GLY A 323 -49.68 -2.39 13.74
N GLU A 324 -48.88 -1.67 12.93
CA GLU A 324 -49.44 -0.95 11.78
C GLU A 324 -49.70 -1.91 10.60
N PRO A 325 -50.80 -1.72 9.84
CA PRO A 325 -51.06 -2.54 8.67
C PRO A 325 -50.06 -2.25 7.55
N PHE A 326 -49.61 -3.30 6.85
CA PHE A 326 -48.59 -3.17 5.79
C PHE A 326 -49.00 -2.26 4.63
N SER A 327 -50.30 -2.09 4.39
CA SER A 327 -50.84 -1.12 3.43
C SER A 327 -50.36 0.31 3.72
N LYS A 328 -50.25 0.71 4.99
CA LYS A 328 -49.71 2.03 5.37
C LYS A 328 -48.22 2.15 5.14
N VAL A 329 -47.47 1.06 5.28
CA VAL A 329 -46.05 1.01 4.94
C VAL A 329 -45.86 1.17 3.43
N LYS A 330 -46.67 0.48 2.62
CA LYS A 330 -46.68 0.61 1.16
C LYS A 330 -46.95 2.03 0.68
N GLU A 331 -47.96 2.69 1.24
CA GLU A 331 -48.27 4.11 0.94
C GLU A 331 -47.03 5.00 1.18
N ARG A 332 -46.30 4.78 2.29
CA ARG A 332 -45.06 5.53 2.58
C ARG A 332 -43.94 5.21 1.59
N ILE A 333 -43.74 3.93 1.25
CA ILE A 333 -42.73 3.52 0.26
C ILE A 333 -43.03 4.15 -1.10
N GLN A 334 -44.28 4.08 -1.57
CA GLN A 334 -44.69 4.66 -2.84
C GLN A 334 -44.43 6.17 -2.88
N LYS A 335 -44.83 6.89 -1.81
CA LYS A 335 -44.58 8.31 -1.68
C LYS A 335 -43.08 8.65 -1.66
N ARG A 336 -42.25 7.83 -1.01
CA ARG A 336 -40.80 8.01 -0.91
C ARG A 336 -40.10 7.81 -2.26
N LEU A 337 -40.56 6.84 -3.04
CA LEU A 337 -40.00 6.49 -4.35
C LEU A 337 -40.55 7.35 -5.51
N GLY A 338 -41.71 8.00 -5.33
CA GLY A 338 -42.30 8.86 -6.36
C GLY A 338 -42.80 8.10 -7.60
N VAL A 339 -43.10 6.81 -7.47
CA VAL A 339 -43.49 5.94 -8.59
C VAL A 339 -45.02 5.99 -8.84
N PRO A 340 -45.49 5.97 -10.10
CA PRO A 340 -46.92 5.87 -10.40
C PRO A 340 -47.55 4.58 -9.87
N GLU A 341 -48.83 4.64 -9.48
CA GLU A 341 -49.58 3.52 -8.89
C GLU A 341 -49.53 2.24 -9.74
N LYS A 342 -49.73 2.35 -11.06
CA LYS A 342 -49.68 1.23 -12.02
C LYS A 342 -48.32 0.51 -12.07
N GLU A 343 -47.24 1.21 -11.76
CA GLU A 343 -45.91 0.61 -11.71
C GLU A 343 -45.65 -0.03 -10.36
N PHE A 344 -46.12 0.62 -9.29
CA PHE A 344 -46.00 0.14 -7.92
C PHE A 344 -46.77 -1.16 -7.66
N GLU A 345 -47.91 -1.39 -8.34
CA GLU A 345 -48.66 -2.66 -8.30
C GLU A 345 -47.83 -3.88 -8.72
N LYS A 346 -46.73 -3.69 -9.47
CA LYS A 346 -45.85 -4.79 -9.89
C LYS A 346 -44.83 -5.18 -8.82
N TYR A 347 -44.70 -4.39 -7.76
CA TYR A 347 -43.67 -4.57 -6.74
C TYR A 347 -44.06 -5.72 -5.82
N LYS A 348 -43.09 -6.59 -5.54
CA LYS A 348 -43.20 -7.62 -4.51
C LYS A 348 -42.34 -7.22 -3.32
N PHE A 349 -42.92 -7.31 -2.13
CA PHE A 349 -42.23 -6.96 -0.90
C PHE A 349 -41.76 -8.22 -0.18
N SER A 350 -40.57 -8.15 0.40
CA SER A 350 -40.01 -9.25 1.17
C SER A 350 -39.19 -8.72 2.33
N ILE A 351 -39.30 -9.39 3.47
CA ILE A 351 -38.37 -9.21 4.58
C ILE A 351 -37.17 -10.11 4.28
N VAL A 352 -35.97 -9.53 4.35
CA VAL A 352 -34.72 -10.25 4.10
C VAL A 352 -33.89 -10.20 5.37
N ALA A 353 -33.60 -11.38 5.92
CA ALA A 353 -32.72 -11.53 7.08
C ALA A 353 -31.73 -12.67 6.82
N MET A 354 -30.43 -12.40 6.93
CA MET A 354 -29.34 -13.38 6.75
C MET A 354 -29.49 -14.23 5.46
N GLY A 355 -29.78 -13.59 4.33
CA GLY A 355 -29.95 -14.26 3.03
C GLY A 355 -31.28 -15.01 2.85
N ARG A 356 -32.11 -15.13 3.89
CA ARG A 356 -33.44 -15.74 3.79
C ARG A 356 -34.48 -14.70 3.41
N GLN A 357 -35.25 -15.00 2.37
CA GLN A 357 -36.33 -14.15 1.88
C GLN A 357 -37.68 -14.66 2.43
N GLN A 358 -38.41 -13.80 3.11
CA GLN A 358 -39.81 -14.00 3.48
C GLN A 358 -40.68 -13.06 2.65
N VAL A 359 -41.45 -13.60 1.71
CA VAL A 359 -42.37 -12.82 0.87
C VAL A 359 -43.58 -12.40 1.70
N LEU A 360 -43.88 -11.10 1.70
CA LEU A 360 -45.06 -10.55 2.38
C LEU A 360 -46.28 -10.70 1.47
N GLN A 361 -47.39 -11.20 2.01
CA GLN A 361 -48.68 -11.25 1.31
C GLN A 361 -49.44 -9.95 1.55
N ASP A 362 -50.10 -9.45 0.50
CA ASP A 362 -50.45 -8.04 0.36
C ASP A 362 -51.57 -7.56 1.31
N ASP A 363 -52.40 -8.45 1.86
CA ASP A 363 -53.65 -8.07 2.55
C ASP A 363 -53.73 -8.50 4.04
N GLU A 364 -52.78 -9.28 4.57
CA GLU A 364 -52.87 -9.85 5.93
C GLU A 364 -51.70 -9.50 6.87
N TYR A 365 -50.61 -8.90 6.37
CA TYR A 365 -49.45 -8.63 7.22
C TYR A 365 -49.66 -7.39 8.09
N ILE A 366 -49.62 -7.60 9.40
CA ILE A 366 -49.53 -6.56 10.42
C ILE A 366 -48.06 -6.48 10.84
N VAL A 367 -47.48 -5.28 10.79
CA VAL A 367 -46.07 -5.07 11.12
C VAL A 367 -45.79 -5.51 12.54
N ASN A 368 -44.89 -6.47 12.68
CA ASN A 368 -44.33 -6.86 13.96
C ASN A 368 -42.85 -6.50 13.96
N LEU A 369 -42.43 -5.55 14.80
CA LEU A 369 -41.03 -5.10 14.86
C LEU A 369 -40.08 -6.25 15.18
N ALA A 370 -40.54 -7.32 15.87
CA ALA A 370 -39.73 -8.50 16.11
C ALA A 370 -39.27 -9.21 14.82
N ASP A 371 -40.04 -9.11 13.73
CA ASP A 371 -39.69 -9.71 12.44
C ASP A 371 -38.54 -8.97 11.74
N PHE A 372 -38.34 -7.71 12.11
CA PHE A 372 -37.29 -6.83 11.57
C PHE A 372 -36.13 -6.62 12.56
N ARG A 373 -36.29 -7.03 13.82
CA ARG A 373 -35.24 -7.02 14.83
C ARG A 373 -34.40 -8.30 14.68
N PRO A 374 -33.08 -8.21 14.88
CA PRO A 374 -32.30 -9.42 15.13
C PRO A 374 -32.88 -10.14 16.36
N LEU A 375 -33.06 -11.47 16.28
CA LEU A 375 -33.72 -12.27 17.31
C LEU A 375 -33.10 -12.03 18.71
N PRO A 376 -33.89 -11.76 19.79
CA PRO A 376 -33.34 -11.28 21.08
C PRO A 376 -32.56 -12.30 21.92
N ASN A 377 -32.24 -13.48 21.39
CA ASN A 377 -31.48 -14.53 22.08
C ASN A 377 -30.61 -15.36 21.13
N GLN A 378 -30.30 -14.80 19.97
CA GLN A 378 -29.07 -15.14 19.28
C GLN A 378 -28.17 -13.94 19.53
N ASP A 379 -27.05 -14.16 20.22
CA ASP A 379 -25.89 -13.29 20.11
C ASP A 379 -25.79 -12.80 18.66
N PHE A 380 -25.37 -11.56 18.43
CA PHE A 380 -24.91 -11.16 17.11
C PHE A 380 -23.97 -12.24 16.60
N VAL A 381 -24.45 -13.17 15.77
CA VAL A 381 -23.59 -14.08 15.04
C VAL A 381 -23.09 -13.23 13.91
N VAL A 382 -22.12 -12.36 14.23
CA VAL A 382 -21.00 -12.14 13.34
C VAL A 382 -20.64 -13.54 12.86
N VAL A 383 -20.78 -13.81 11.56
CA VAL A 383 -20.42 -15.13 11.00
C VAL A 383 -18.90 -15.21 11.08
N MET A 384 -18.40 -15.45 12.30
CA MET A 384 -16.97 -15.58 12.56
C MET A 384 -16.52 -16.81 11.81
N VAL A 385 -15.57 -16.61 10.90
CA VAL A 385 -14.93 -17.70 10.15
C VAL A 385 -14.08 -18.52 11.13
N LYS A 386 -14.68 -19.49 11.81
CA LYS A 386 -14.00 -20.37 12.77
C LYS A 386 -13.19 -21.41 12.01
N ILE A 387 -11.90 -21.48 12.32
CA ILE A 387 -10.96 -22.41 11.67
C ILE A 387 -10.29 -23.33 12.68
N GLY A 388 -10.14 -24.60 12.30
CA GLY A 388 -9.27 -25.57 12.93
C GLY A 388 -7.98 -25.71 12.13
N VAL A 389 -6.85 -25.89 12.79
CA VAL A 389 -5.55 -26.11 12.13
C VAL A 389 -5.05 -27.51 12.45
N ASN A 390 -4.89 -28.35 11.42
CA ASN A 390 -4.33 -29.68 11.55
C ASN A 390 -2.86 -29.67 11.11
N GLY A 391 -1.95 -29.95 12.04
CA GLY A 391 -0.49 -29.83 11.88
C GLY A 391 0.03 -28.45 12.28
N PHE A 392 0.79 -28.38 13.38
CA PHE A 392 1.33 -27.15 13.95
C PHE A 392 2.83 -26.96 13.63
N GLY A 393 3.19 -27.31 12.40
CA GLY A 393 4.52 -27.10 11.82
C GLY A 393 4.76 -25.66 11.35
N ARG A 394 5.71 -25.46 10.43
CA ARG A 394 6.08 -24.13 9.90
C ARG A 394 4.87 -23.34 9.39
N ILE A 395 4.14 -23.88 8.41
CA ILE A 395 2.98 -23.20 7.83
C ILE A 395 1.83 -23.08 8.83
N GLY A 396 1.49 -24.14 9.57
CA GLY A 396 0.40 -24.12 10.56
C GLY A 396 0.57 -23.01 11.59
N ARG A 397 1.78 -22.85 12.17
CA ARG A 397 2.08 -21.77 13.13
C ARG A 397 1.96 -20.39 12.49
N LEU A 398 2.48 -20.21 11.28
CA LEU A 398 2.44 -18.90 10.60
C LEU A 398 1.03 -18.52 10.17
N VAL A 399 0.18 -19.48 9.77
CA VAL A 399 -1.25 -19.23 9.52
C VAL A 399 -1.91 -18.73 10.80
N VAL A 400 -1.65 -19.36 11.95
CA VAL A 400 -2.18 -18.88 13.24
C VAL A 400 -1.64 -17.49 13.56
N ARG A 401 -0.32 -17.24 13.45
CA ARG A 401 0.26 -15.90 13.67
C ARG A 401 -0.39 -14.84 12.77
N ARG A 402 -0.62 -15.16 11.49
CA ARG A 402 -1.25 -14.24 10.53
C ARG A 402 -2.71 -13.96 10.88
N CYS A 403 -3.47 -14.95 11.32
CA CYS A 403 -4.84 -14.74 11.80
C CYS A 403 -4.86 -13.77 12.99
N PHE A 404 -3.99 -13.96 13.99
CA PHE A 404 -3.91 -13.04 15.13
C PHE A 404 -3.42 -11.64 14.76
N GLN A 405 -2.47 -11.52 13.83
CA GLN A 405 -2.07 -10.21 13.30
C GLN A 405 -3.24 -9.49 12.64
N LYS A 406 -4.02 -10.20 11.81
CA LYS A 406 -5.22 -9.66 11.17
C LYS A 406 -6.30 -9.27 12.18
N LEU A 407 -6.48 -10.03 13.26
CA LEU A 407 -7.40 -9.68 14.34
C LEU A 407 -6.96 -8.40 15.08
N LYS A 408 -5.64 -8.19 15.27
CA LYS A 408 -5.11 -6.94 15.84
C LYS A 408 -5.31 -5.76 14.90
N GLU A 409 -5.03 -5.92 13.60
CA GLU A 409 -5.28 -4.90 12.56
C GLU A 409 -6.78 -4.53 12.50
N ALA A 410 -7.67 -5.53 12.63
CA ALA A 410 -9.12 -5.35 12.56
C ALA A 410 -9.76 -4.78 13.83
N LYS A 411 -9.12 -4.84 15.02
CA LYS A 411 -9.67 -4.15 16.21
C LYS A 411 -9.76 -2.62 16.05
N CYS A 412 -9.19 -2.06 14.97
CA CYS A 412 -9.30 -0.67 14.56
C CYS A 412 -10.36 -0.40 13.46
N SER A 413 -11.12 -1.41 12.97
CA SER A 413 -12.17 -1.25 11.92
C SER A 413 -13.20 -2.40 11.99
N SER A 414 -14.51 -2.14 11.82
CA SER A 414 -15.61 -3.11 12.01
C SER A 414 -15.33 -4.52 11.46
N ASN A 415 -15.52 -5.53 12.32
CA ASN A 415 -14.85 -6.83 12.30
C ASN A 415 -15.75 -7.96 11.76
N GLU A 416 -15.82 -8.18 10.44
CA GLU A 416 -16.77 -9.18 9.89
C GLU A 416 -16.14 -10.38 9.16
N ASP A 417 -14.85 -10.38 8.74
CA ASP A 417 -14.32 -11.47 7.89
C ASP A 417 -13.01 -12.14 8.36
N VAL A 418 -12.44 -11.82 9.52
CA VAL A 418 -11.13 -12.38 9.92
C VAL A 418 -11.26 -13.82 10.43
N PRO A 419 -10.46 -14.80 9.94
CA PRO A 419 -10.48 -16.16 10.46
C PRO A 419 -10.07 -16.24 11.94
N HIS A 420 -10.91 -16.89 12.74
CA HIS A 420 -10.69 -17.14 14.16
C HIS A 420 -10.22 -18.59 14.38
N VAL A 421 -9.01 -18.76 14.89
CA VAL A 421 -8.47 -20.09 15.20
C VAL A 421 -9.09 -20.61 16.49
N VAL A 422 -9.89 -21.67 16.40
CA VAL A 422 -10.61 -22.24 17.56
C VAL A 422 -10.02 -23.56 18.05
N ALA A 423 -9.34 -24.29 17.17
CA ALA A 423 -8.71 -25.57 17.51
C ALA A 423 -7.40 -25.78 16.75
N ILE A 424 -6.46 -26.47 17.38
CA ILE A 424 -5.21 -26.95 16.79
C ILE A 424 -5.07 -28.45 17.11
N ASN A 425 -4.77 -29.26 16.09
CA ASN A 425 -4.41 -30.67 16.26
C ASN A 425 -2.97 -30.90 15.80
N ASP A 426 -2.12 -31.50 16.64
CA ASP A 426 -0.85 -32.07 16.22
C ASP A 426 -0.48 -33.26 17.11
N PRO A 427 -0.39 -34.49 16.58
CA PRO A 427 -0.18 -35.68 17.40
C PRO A 427 1.20 -35.78 18.05
N TYR A 428 2.12 -34.85 17.76
CA TYR A 428 3.50 -34.90 18.24
C TYR A 428 3.86 -33.75 19.17
N LEU A 429 2.94 -32.82 19.47
CA LEU A 429 3.25 -31.61 20.25
C LEU A 429 2.28 -31.42 21.42
N SER A 430 2.80 -31.36 22.64
CA SER A 430 2.01 -30.91 23.81
C SER A 430 1.66 -29.41 23.67
N ALA A 431 0.64 -28.95 24.39
CA ALA A 431 0.28 -27.52 24.43
C ALA A 431 1.46 -26.63 24.87
N GLU A 432 2.27 -27.08 25.84
CA GLU A 432 3.49 -26.36 26.27
C GLU A 432 4.52 -26.26 25.14
N HIS A 433 4.74 -27.34 24.39
CA HIS A 433 5.68 -27.32 23.27
C HIS A 433 5.17 -26.45 22.12
N MET A 434 3.86 -26.51 21.82
CA MET A 434 3.22 -25.59 20.87
C MET A 434 3.39 -24.13 21.29
N ALA A 435 3.18 -23.81 22.57
CA ALA A 435 3.36 -22.46 23.08
C ALA A 435 4.80 -21.96 22.91
N ASN A 436 5.79 -22.81 23.18
CA ASN A 436 7.19 -22.48 22.97
C ASN A 436 7.52 -22.22 21.49
N LEU A 437 7.15 -23.15 20.60
CA LEU A 437 7.39 -23.03 19.15
C LEU A 437 6.63 -21.87 18.51
N PHE A 438 5.49 -21.47 19.09
CA PHE A 438 4.75 -20.30 18.64
C PHE A 438 5.37 -19.01 19.16
N LYS A 439 5.88 -18.97 20.40
CA LYS A 439 6.55 -17.79 20.97
C LYS A 439 7.89 -17.51 20.30
N TYR A 440 8.70 -18.54 20.07
CA TYR A 440 10.05 -18.42 19.54
C TYR A 440 10.13 -19.06 18.14
N ASP A 441 10.35 -18.24 17.11
CA ASP A 441 10.60 -18.72 15.75
C ASP A 441 11.96 -18.19 15.26
N SER A 442 12.82 -19.09 14.77
CA SER A 442 14.18 -18.75 14.36
C SER A 442 14.26 -17.92 13.08
N THR A 443 13.21 -17.93 12.25
CA THR A 443 13.15 -17.16 11.00
C THR A 443 12.34 -15.89 11.21
N HIS A 444 11.15 -16.03 11.77
CA HIS A 444 10.16 -14.94 11.88
C HIS A 444 10.18 -14.23 13.24
N GLY A 445 11.21 -14.50 14.03
CA GLY A 445 11.43 -13.89 15.35
C GLY A 445 10.41 -14.26 16.41
N ILE A 446 10.51 -13.54 17.52
CA ILE A 446 9.66 -13.71 18.70
C ILE A 446 8.25 -13.18 18.40
N TYR A 447 7.23 -13.96 18.74
CA TYR A 447 5.85 -13.50 18.70
C TYR A 447 5.64 -12.36 19.70
N GLN A 448 5.20 -11.21 19.20
CA GLN A 448 5.06 -9.98 20.00
C GLN A 448 3.84 -9.97 20.92
N GLY A 449 2.90 -10.91 20.74
CA GLY A 449 1.75 -11.05 21.62
C GLY A 449 1.97 -11.97 22.81
N ASP A 450 0.91 -12.13 23.59
CA ASP A 450 0.88 -13.01 24.75
C ASP A 450 0.49 -14.42 24.33
N ILE A 451 1.20 -15.40 24.89
CA ILE A 451 0.85 -16.82 24.77
C ILE A 451 1.09 -17.51 26.10
N THR A 452 0.05 -18.17 26.61
CA THR A 452 0.11 -18.99 27.82
C THR A 452 -0.62 -20.31 27.60
N VAL A 453 -0.34 -21.30 28.44
CA VAL A 453 -1.06 -22.57 28.47
C VAL A 453 -2.07 -22.52 29.60
N ILE A 454 -3.32 -22.92 29.33
CA ILE A 454 -4.38 -23.04 30.34
C ILE A 454 -4.94 -24.46 30.25
N GLY A 455 -4.56 -25.31 31.21
CA GLY A 455 -4.89 -26.73 31.17
C GLY A 455 -4.32 -27.39 29.91
N SER A 456 -5.19 -27.94 29.06
CA SER A 456 -4.81 -28.52 27.77
C SER A 456 -5.05 -27.56 26.59
N CYS A 457 -5.29 -26.27 26.83
CA CYS A 457 -5.57 -25.27 25.79
C CYS A 457 -4.45 -24.24 25.70
N LEU A 458 -4.36 -23.57 24.55
CA LEU A 458 -3.53 -22.38 24.37
C LEU A 458 -4.38 -21.13 24.58
N LYS A 459 -3.84 -20.14 25.27
CA LYS A 459 -4.40 -18.79 25.31
C LYS A 459 -3.46 -17.85 24.58
N VAL A 460 -3.87 -17.37 23.41
CA VAL A 460 -3.09 -16.45 22.55
C VAL A 460 -3.81 -15.11 22.48
N ASP A 461 -3.15 -14.02 22.87
CA ASP A 461 -3.71 -12.66 22.90
C ASP A 461 -5.14 -12.57 23.51
N GLY A 462 -5.40 -13.36 24.55
CA GLY A 462 -6.69 -13.43 25.23
C GLY A 462 -7.66 -14.48 24.71
N GLN A 463 -7.47 -15.01 23.51
CA GLN A 463 -8.33 -16.03 22.90
C GLN A 463 -7.88 -17.45 23.30
N ILE A 464 -8.83 -18.27 23.75
CA ILE A 464 -8.60 -19.68 24.08
C ILE A 464 -8.75 -20.53 22.80
N ILE A 465 -7.78 -21.42 22.59
CA ILE A 465 -7.71 -22.34 21.45
C ILE A 465 -7.57 -23.75 22.02
N ASP A 466 -8.47 -24.66 21.64
CA ASP A 466 -8.38 -26.05 22.03
C ASP A 466 -7.19 -26.74 21.35
N VAL A 467 -6.43 -27.54 22.10
CA VAL A 467 -5.34 -28.37 21.56
C VAL A 467 -5.71 -29.84 21.66
N THR A 468 -5.43 -30.57 20.58
CA THR A 468 -5.63 -32.02 20.48
C THR A 468 -4.40 -32.68 19.86
N ASN A 469 -4.26 -34.00 20.10
CA ASN A 469 -3.08 -34.78 19.70
C ASN A 469 -3.47 -36.06 18.94
N GLU A 470 -4.56 -36.01 18.20
CA GLU A 470 -5.12 -37.15 17.50
C GLU A 470 -4.37 -37.44 16.19
N LYS A 471 -4.04 -38.71 15.97
CA LYS A 471 -3.35 -39.17 14.76
C LYS A 471 -4.31 -39.48 13.60
N ALA A 472 -5.49 -39.99 13.94
CA ALA A 472 -6.50 -40.36 12.97
C ALA A 472 -7.38 -39.13 12.69
N PRO A 473 -7.48 -38.66 11.43
CA PRO A 473 -8.20 -37.43 11.10
C PRO A 473 -9.67 -37.48 11.53
N GLU A 474 -10.32 -38.64 11.43
CA GLU A 474 -11.71 -38.88 11.80
C GLU A 474 -11.97 -38.94 13.31
N LYS A 475 -10.90 -38.92 14.13
CA LYS A 475 -10.99 -38.91 15.60
C LYS A 475 -10.73 -37.55 16.21
N ILE A 476 -10.34 -36.56 15.41
CA ILE A 476 -10.06 -35.22 15.90
C ILE A 476 -11.40 -34.60 16.35
N PRO A 477 -11.58 -34.24 17.63
CA PRO A 477 -12.90 -33.86 18.15
C PRO A 477 -13.29 -32.42 17.79
N TRP A 478 -13.49 -32.13 16.50
CA TRP A 478 -13.82 -30.80 16.00
C TRP A 478 -15.12 -30.26 16.62
N GLY A 479 -16.09 -31.14 16.93
CA GLY A 479 -17.36 -30.75 17.54
C GLY A 479 -17.24 -30.00 18.87
N LYS A 480 -16.10 -30.08 19.58
CA LYS A 480 -15.87 -29.31 20.82
C LYS A 480 -15.69 -27.81 20.55
N SER A 481 -14.94 -27.47 19.49
CA SER A 481 -14.52 -26.09 19.19
C SER A 481 -15.30 -25.48 18.02
N CYS A 482 -16.07 -26.31 17.32
CA CYS A 482 -16.94 -25.95 16.21
C CYS A 482 -16.25 -25.19 15.05
N PRO A 483 -15.09 -25.64 14.52
CA PRO A 483 -14.51 -25.02 13.34
C PRO A 483 -15.34 -25.37 12.10
N LYS A 484 -15.65 -24.38 11.26
CA LYS A 484 -16.31 -24.61 9.96
C LYS A 484 -15.29 -25.01 8.88
N TYR A 485 -14.09 -24.43 8.96
CA TYR A 485 -12.99 -24.71 8.03
C TYR A 485 -11.85 -25.42 8.75
N VAL A 486 -11.20 -26.36 8.07
CA VAL A 486 -9.97 -26.99 8.53
C VAL A 486 -8.83 -26.61 7.58
N VAL A 487 -7.78 -26.01 8.12
CA VAL A 487 -6.52 -25.79 7.41
C VAL A 487 -5.62 -26.99 7.68
N ASP A 488 -5.35 -27.80 6.67
CA ASP A 488 -4.44 -28.93 6.80
C ASP A 488 -3.02 -28.53 6.38
N ALA A 489 -2.12 -28.55 7.35
CA ALA A 489 -0.70 -28.26 7.25
C ALA A 489 0.20 -29.46 7.61
N THR A 490 -0.36 -30.67 7.61
CA THR A 490 0.39 -31.92 7.87
C THR A 490 1.19 -32.41 6.67
N GLY A 491 0.70 -32.14 5.45
CA GLY A 491 1.29 -32.68 4.22
C GLY A 491 0.93 -34.15 3.93
N LEU A 492 -0.02 -34.74 4.67
CA LEU A 492 -0.32 -36.18 4.61
C LEU A 492 -1.52 -36.55 3.72
N TYR A 493 -2.56 -35.71 3.68
CA TYR A 493 -3.86 -36.01 3.07
C TYR A 493 -3.97 -35.49 1.63
N LYS A 494 -3.10 -35.97 0.74
CA LYS A 494 -2.90 -35.43 -0.62
C LYS A 494 -3.99 -35.78 -1.67
N SER A 495 -5.07 -36.45 -1.29
CA SER A 495 -6.16 -36.82 -2.21
C SER A 495 -7.50 -36.41 -1.61
N TYR A 496 -8.52 -36.25 -2.45
CA TYR A 496 -9.83 -35.77 -2.03
C TYR A 496 -10.41 -36.66 -0.93
N ASP A 497 -10.41 -37.98 -1.12
CA ASP A 497 -10.95 -38.93 -0.14
C ASP A 497 -10.23 -38.87 1.22
N LYS A 498 -8.90 -38.71 1.21
CA LYS A 498 -8.10 -38.67 2.43
C LYS A 498 -8.29 -37.36 3.19
N ALA A 499 -8.38 -36.24 2.46
CA ALA A 499 -8.63 -34.93 3.05
C ALA A 499 -10.08 -34.82 3.55
N SER A 500 -11.03 -35.45 2.87
CA SER A 500 -12.44 -35.49 3.28
C SER A 500 -12.64 -36.20 4.62
N ALA A 501 -11.70 -37.03 5.08
CA ALA A 501 -11.74 -37.61 6.44
C ALA A 501 -11.64 -36.54 7.55
N LEU A 502 -11.17 -35.33 7.24
CA LEU A 502 -11.17 -34.21 8.18
C LEU A 502 -12.54 -33.51 8.26
N ILE A 503 -13.46 -33.81 7.33
CA ILE A 503 -14.83 -33.25 7.28
C ILE A 503 -15.76 -34.14 8.11
N HIS A 504 -15.92 -33.79 9.38
CA HIS A 504 -16.85 -34.41 10.30
C HIS A 504 -17.16 -33.44 11.45
N ASP A 505 -18.15 -33.80 12.27
CA ASP A 505 -18.75 -32.95 13.29
C ASP A 505 -19.28 -31.63 12.71
N THR A 506 -18.48 -30.56 12.83
CA THR A 506 -18.80 -29.18 12.44
C THR A 506 -17.91 -28.68 11.29
N ALA A 507 -16.83 -29.41 10.99
CA ALA A 507 -15.95 -29.07 9.89
C ALA A 507 -16.65 -29.41 8.57
N GLU A 508 -16.87 -28.40 7.74
CA GLU A 508 -17.56 -28.52 6.46
C GLU A 508 -16.60 -28.45 5.27
N ARG A 509 -15.47 -27.76 5.44
CA ARG A 509 -14.50 -27.48 4.38
C ARG A 509 -13.06 -27.70 4.82
N VAL A 510 -12.21 -28.13 3.89
CA VAL A 510 -10.78 -28.36 4.10
C VAL A 510 -9.98 -27.57 3.08
N LEU A 511 -9.02 -26.77 3.57
CA LEU A 511 -8.02 -26.10 2.76
C LEU A 511 -6.65 -26.76 2.97
N LEU A 512 -6.11 -27.37 1.92
CA LEU A 512 -4.78 -27.97 1.93
C LEU A 512 -3.70 -26.91 1.67
N THR A 513 -2.64 -26.92 2.49
CA THR A 513 -1.50 -25.98 2.38
C THR A 513 -0.32 -26.57 1.58
N TYR A 514 -0.63 -27.47 0.64
CA TYR A 514 0.36 -28.16 -0.18
C TYR A 514 -0.28 -28.68 -1.47
N PRO A 515 0.53 -29.01 -2.50
CA PRO A 515 0.04 -29.63 -3.72
C PRO A 515 -0.66 -30.97 -3.45
N SER A 516 -1.87 -31.07 -3.96
CA SER A 516 -2.68 -32.28 -3.99
C SER A 516 -2.45 -33.10 -5.26
N LYS A 517 -3.03 -34.30 -5.28
CA LYS A 517 -3.26 -35.05 -6.52
C LYS A 517 -4.28 -34.34 -7.42
N ASP A 518 -4.44 -34.86 -8.63
CA ASP A 518 -5.26 -34.24 -9.69
C ASP A 518 -6.76 -34.16 -9.36
N ASP A 519 -7.22 -34.86 -8.33
CA ASP A 519 -8.61 -34.94 -7.86
C ASP A 519 -9.04 -33.80 -6.92
N VAL A 520 -8.13 -32.91 -6.52
CA VAL A 520 -8.45 -31.76 -5.65
C VAL A 520 -8.19 -30.44 -6.39
N PRO A 521 -9.20 -29.57 -6.57
CA PRO A 521 -9.04 -28.26 -7.20
C PRO A 521 -8.00 -27.39 -6.50
N MET A 522 -7.17 -26.71 -7.31
CA MET A 522 -6.12 -25.81 -6.82
C MET A 522 -6.45 -24.36 -7.14
N PHE A 523 -6.30 -23.50 -6.14
CA PHE A 523 -6.53 -22.06 -6.27
C PHE A 523 -5.28 -21.30 -5.85
N VAL A 524 -4.96 -20.25 -6.61
CA VAL A 524 -3.97 -19.24 -6.27
C VAL A 524 -4.68 -17.90 -6.23
N PHE A 525 -4.68 -17.29 -5.04
CA PHE A 525 -5.31 -16.00 -4.81
C PHE A 525 -4.61 -14.90 -5.61
N GLY A 526 -5.41 -14.08 -6.31
CA GLY A 526 -4.97 -13.10 -7.32
C GLY A 526 -4.87 -13.64 -8.75
N VAL A 527 -5.13 -14.93 -8.99
CA VAL A 527 -4.97 -15.58 -10.31
C VAL A 527 -6.25 -16.26 -10.77
N ASN A 528 -6.76 -17.24 -10.02
CA ASN A 528 -7.93 -18.05 -10.41
C ASN A 528 -8.92 -18.28 -9.25
N GLN A 529 -8.86 -17.49 -8.19
CA GLN A 529 -9.79 -17.61 -7.06
C GLN A 529 -11.26 -17.45 -7.49
N ASP A 530 -11.53 -16.73 -8.58
CA ASP A 530 -12.88 -16.50 -9.09
C ASP A 530 -13.53 -17.77 -9.69
N ASP A 531 -12.74 -18.80 -9.96
CA ASP A 531 -13.25 -20.12 -10.37
C ASP A 531 -13.73 -20.96 -9.16
N TYR A 532 -13.53 -20.48 -7.93
CA TYR A 532 -13.98 -21.16 -6.73
C TYR A 532 -15.51 -21.12 -6.60
N CYS A 533 -16.13 -22.27 -6.34
CA CYS A 533 -17.54 -22.38 -6.01
C CYS A 533 -17.77 -23.06 -4.66
N ASN A 534 -18.91 -22.73 -4.03
CA ASN A 534 -19.21 -23.17 -2.66
C ASN A 534 -19.45 -24.66 -2.48
N GLU A 535 -19.64 -25.39 -3.57
CA GLU A 535 -19.83 -26.85 -3.59
C GLU A 535 -18.52 -27.59 -3.30
N LEU A 536 -17.37 -26.93 -3.51
CA LEU A 536 -16.05 -27.52 -3.27
C LEU A 536 -15.74 -27.57 -1.78
N LYS A 537 -15.83 -28.79 -1.24
CA LYS A 537 -15.53 -29.07 0.18
C LYS A 537 -14.04 -29.17 0.48
N VAL A 538 -13.24 -29.68 -0.46
CA VAL A 538 -11.79 -29.82 -0.32
C VAL A 538 -11.13 -29.06 -1.46
N VAL A 539 -10.25 -28.13 -1.12
CA VAL A 539 -9.45 -27.36 -2.08
C VAL A 539 -8.00 -27.25 -1.62
N SER A 540 -7.10 -26.93 -2.54
CA SER A 540 -5.67 -26.74 -2.26
C SER A 540 -5.23 -25.32 -2.60
N ASN A 541 -4.45 -24.69 -1.71
CA ASN A 541 -3.76 -23.43 -1.96
C ASN A 541 -2.46 -23.62 -2.78
N ALA A 542 -2.36 -24.72 -3.55
CA ALA A 542 -1.18 -25.10 -4.32
C ALA A 542 0.12 -25.14 -3.48
N SER A 543 1.28 -24.82 -4.09
CA SER A 543 2.57 -24.65 -3.39
C SER A 543 2.99 -23.20 -3.30
N CYS A 544 3.93 -22.88 -2.41
CA CYS A 544 4.59 -21.57 -2.35
C CYS A 544 5.24 -21.18 -3.69
N THR A 545 5.97 -22.10 -4.35
CA THR A 545 6.53 -21.83 -5.68
C THR A 545 5.44 -21.57 -6.73
N THR A 546 4.31 -22.26 -6.68
CA THR A 546 3.18 -21.98 -7.58
C THR A 546 2.55 -20.61 -7.31
N ASN A 547 2.42 -20.22 -6.04
CA ASN A 547 1.91 -18.90 -5.66
C ASN A 547 2.86 -17.77 -6.07
N CYS A 548 4.17 -18.00 -6.11
CA CYS A 548 5.15 -17.05 -6.67
C CYS A 548 5.10 -17.00 -8.20
N LEU A 549 5.06 -18.16 -8.85
CA LEU A 549 5.15 -18.27 -10.31
C LEU A 549 3.86 -17.79 -11.02
N ALA A 550 2.68 -18.12 -10.48
CA ALA A 550 1.42 -17.92 -11.19
C ALA A 550 1.07 -16.44 -11.45
N PRO A 551 1.23 -15.49 -10.50
CA PRO A 551 1.00 -14.07 -10.78
C PRO A 551 1.90 -13.52 -11.88
N LEU A 552 3.20 -13.81 -11.82
CA LEU A 552 4.16 -13.40 -12.84
C LEU A 552 3.80 -13.99 -14.21
N VAL A 553 3.54 -15.30 -14.27
CA VAL A 553 3.16 -15.97 -15.51
C VAL A 553 1.86 -15.42 -16.09
N LYS A 554 0.86 -15.11 -15.27
CA LYS A 554 -0.40 -14.51 -15.72
C LYS A 554 -0.15 -13.19 -16.44
N VAL A 555 0.62 -12.28 -15.82
CA VAL A 555 0.96 -10.98 -16.43
C VAL A 555 1.69 -11.17 -17.76
N ILE A 556 2.71 -12.02 -17.80
CA ILE A 556 3.51 -12.24 -19.01
C ILE A 556 2.66 -12.90 -20.11
N HIS A 557 1.84 -13.88 -19.76
CA HIS A 557 1.02 -14.59 -20.73
C HIS A 557 -0.10 -13.72 -21.30
N GLU A 558 -0.74 -12.87 -20.49
CA GLU A 558 -1.79 -11.97 -20.94
C GLU A 558 -1.26 -10.87 -21.87
N ASN A 559 -0.02 -10.39 -21.66
CA ASN A 559 0.56 -9.31 -22.45
C ASN A 559 1.36 -9.80 -23.67
N PHE A 560 2.05 -10.93 -23.57
CA PHE A 560 3.03 -11.36 -24.58
C PHE A 560 2.83 -12.78 -25.10
N LYS A 561 1.95 -13.57 -24.47
CA LYS A 561 1.74 -15.00 -24.73
C LYS A 561 3.02 -15.84 -24.58
N ILE A 562 2.93 -16.90 -23.79
CA ILE A 562 4.03 -17.83 -23.57
C ILE A 562 3.85 -19.02 -24.50
N GLU A 563 4.87 -19.29 -25.31
CA GLU A 563 4.95 -20.48 -26.17
C GLU A 563 5.37 -21.69 -25.34
N CYS A 564 6.52 -21.60 -24.66
CA CYS A 564 7.03 -22.61 -23.75
C CYS A 564 8.02 -22.02 -22.75
N GLY A 565 8.34 -22.76 -21.69
CA GLY A 565 9.33 -22.31 -20.71
C GLY A 565 9.75 -23.35 -19.69
N LEU A 566 10.90 -23.06 -19.08
CA LEU A 566 11.49 -23.83 -18.00
C LEU A 566 11.63 -22.96 -16.76
N MET A 567 11.30 -23.56 -15.62
CA MET A 567 11.44 -22.93 -14.32
C MET A 567 12.45 -23.67 -13.44
N THR A 568 13.37 -22.93 -12.84
CA THR A 568 14.17 -23.42 -11.71
C THR A 568 13.78 -22.63 -10.48
N THR A 569 13.42 -23.30 -9.39
CA THR A 569 13.31 -22.61 -8.09
C THR A 569 14.55 -22.88 -7.25
N ILE A 570 15.20 -21.82 -6.78
CA ILE A 570 16.24 -21.89 -5.75
C ILE A 570 15.50 -21.75 -4.42
N HIS A 571 15.39 -22.85 -3.70
CA HIS A 571 14.41 -22.98 -2.62
C HIS A 571 15.09 -23.17 -1.26
N ALA A 572 14.61 -22.43 -0.26
CA ALA A 572 15.02 -22.58 1.13
C ALA A 572 14.82 -23.99 1.68
N VAL A 573 15.51 -24.27 2.79
CA VAL A 573 15.42 -25.54 3.51
C VAL A 573 14.00 -25.81 3.97
N THR A 574 13.54 -27.05 3.83
CA THR A 574 12.23 -27.50 4.29
C THR A 574 12.37 -28.68 5.26
N PRO A 575 11.37 -28.97 6.12
CA PRO A 575 11.39 -30.11 7.04
C PRO A 575 11.49 -31.49 6.37
N SER A 576 11.34 -31.55 5.04
CA SER A 576 11.52 -32.79 4.26
C SER A 576 12.98 -33.18 4.03
N GLN A 577 13.92 -32.29 4.34
CA GLN A 577 15.36 -32.51 4.23
C GLN A 577 15.95 -32.88 5.60
N ASN A 578 17.02 -33.67 5.58
CA ASN A 578 17.72 -34.04 6.81
C ASN A 578 18.79 -33.00 7.17
N THR A 579 18.99 -32.78 8.47
CA THR A 579 20.10 -31.93 8.96
C THR A 579 21.46 -32.53 8.58
N LEU A 580 21.59 -33.85 8.67
CA LEU A 580 22.78 -34.63 8.33
C LEU A 580 22.41 -35.74 7.32
N ASP A 581 23.41 -36.32 6.67
CA ASP A 581 23.20 -37.45 5.76
C ASP A 581 22.45 -38.60 6.44
N GLY A 582 21.34 -39.03 5.84
CA GLY A 582 20.44 -40.02 6.42
C GLY A 582 19.43 -40.59 5.43
N PRO A 583 18.55 -41.50 5.88
CA PRO A 583 17.57 -42.14 5.03
C PRO A 583 16.56 -41.12 4.48
N ALA A 584 16.10 -41.35 3.25
CA ALA A 584 15.12 -40.50 2.59
C ALA A 584 13.98 -41.31 1.98
N LYS A 585 12.74 -40.84 2.21
CA LYS A 585 11.52 -41.52 1.76
C LYS A 585 11.18 -41.28 0.28
N LYS A 586 11.58 -40.15 -0.30
CA LYS A 586 11.16 -39.73 -1.66
C LYS A 586 12.25 -39.89 -2.73
N ASN A 587 13.48 -39.48 -2.44
CA ASN A 587 14.65 -39.68 -3.29
C ASN A 587 15.93 -39.57 -2.45
N TYR A 588 17.03 -40.17 -2.90
CA TYR A 588 18.28 -40.18 -2.13
C TYR A 588 18.91 -38.80 -1.91
N ARG A 589 18.64 -37.82 -2.79
CA ARG A 589 19.23 -36.47 -2.70
C ARG A 589 18.73 -35.70 -1.49
N ILE A 590 17.43 -35.76 -1.18
CA ILE A 590 16.85 -35.05 -0.03
C ILE A 590 17.30 -35.62 1.33
N GLY A 591 17.90 -36.81 1.34
CA GLY A 591 18.48 -37.41 2.54
C GLY A 591 19.85 -36.85 2.91
N ARG A 592 20.46 -36.07 2.01
CA ARG A 592 21.77 -35.43 2.23
C ARG A 592 21.62 -34.20 3.13
N GLY A 593 22.67 -33.88 3.88
CA GLY A 593 22.69 -32.77 4.84
C GLY A 593 22.30 -31.43 4.21
N ALA A 594 21.20 -30.84 4.70
CA ALA A 594 20.57 -29.65 4.14
C ALA A 594 21.45 -28.40 4.19
N PHE A 595 22.28 -28.26 5.24
CA PHE A 595 23.14 -27.09 5.45
C PHE A 595 24.53 -27.19 4.78
N GLN A 596 24.75 -28.23 3.98
CA GLN A 596 26.04 -28.53 3.36
C GLN A 596 25.96 -28.64 1.83
N ASN A 597 24.75 -28.67 1.25
CA ASN A 597 24.55 -29.05 -0.14
C ASN A 597 23.57 -28.14 -0.86
N ILE A 598 23.80 -27.96 -2.17
CA ILE A 598 22.76 -27.62 -3.14
C ILE A 598 22.13 -28.94 -3.58
N ILE A 599 20.85 -29.15 -3.28
CA ILE A 599 20.18 -30.44 -3.48
C ILE A 599 19.15 -30.33 -4.62
N PRO A 600 19.42 -30.89 -5.81
CA PRO A 600 18.46 -30.90 -6.89
C PRO A 600 17.25 -31.79 -6.56
N SER A 601 16.05 -31.29 -6.84
CA SER A 601 14.78 -31.94 -6.54
C SER A 601 13.75 -31.72 -7.64
N SER A 602 12.81 -32.64 -7.79
CA SER A 602 11.68 -32.47 -8.69
C SER A 602 10.62 -31.58 -8.04
N THR A 603 10.00 -30.71 -8.86
CA THR A 603 8.88 -29.86 -8.46
C THR A 603 7.72 -30.00 -9.43
N GLY A 604 6.50 -30.05 -8.90
CA GLY A 604 5.28 -30.00 -9.69
C GLY A 604 4.75 -28.58 -9.91
N ALA A 605 5.43 -27.55 -9.37
CA ALA A 605 4.88 -26.21 -9.28
C ALA A 605 4.60 -25.57 -10.65
N ALA A 606 5.51 -25.73 -11.62
CA ALA A 606 5.31 -25.27 -12.98
C ALA A 606 4.22 -26.07 -13.71
N LYS A 607 4.12 -27.39 -13.47
CA LYS A 607 3.04 -28.21 -14.04
C LYS A 607 1.67 -27.80 -13.49
N ALA A 608 1.60 -27.37 -12.24
CA ALA A 608 0.37 -26.87 -11.63
C ALA A 608 -0.15 -25.59 -12.30
N ILE A 609 0.72 -24.80 -12.94
CA ILE A 609 0.30 -23.63 -13.73
C ILE A 609 -0.65 -24.04 -14.85
N GLY A 610 -0.41 -25.17 -15.53
CA GLY A 610 -1.32 -25.67 -16.57
C GLY A 610 -2.71 -26.06 -16.06
N LYS A 611 -2.88 -26.26 -14.75
CA LYS A 611 -4.20 -26.50 -14.14
C LYS A 611 -4.88 -25.21 -13.71
N ILE A 612 -4.10 -24.24 -13.26
CA ILE A 612 -4.57 -22.92 -12.81
C ILE A 612 -4.89 -22.02 -14.01
N MET A 613 -4.12 -22.15 -15.09
CA MET A 613 -4.24 -21.43 -16.35
C MET A 613 -4.22 -22.46 -17.50
N PRO A 614 -5.38 -23.00 -17.92
CA PRO A 614 -5.45 -24.08 -18.92
C PRO A 614 -4.73 -23.81 -20.24
N ASP A 615 -4.68 -22.56 -20.70
CA ASP A 615 -3.95 -22.14 -21.92
C ASP A 615 -2.42 -22.38 -21.86
N LEU A 616 -1.91 -22.66 -20.67
CA LEU A 616 -0.51 -22.98 -20.37
C LEU A 616 -0.28 -24.47 -20.07
N ALA A 617 -1.30 -25.31 -20.22
CA ALA A 617 -1.17 -26.75 -20.05
C ALA A 617 -0.08 -27.32 -20.97
N GLY A 618 0.89 -28.02 -20.39
CA GLY A 618 2.01 -28.62 -21.11
C GLY A 618 3.12 -27.64 -21.55
N LYS A 619 2.95 -26.32 -21.39
CA LYS A 619 3.92 -25.32 -21.84
C LYS A 619 5.03 -25.04 -20.83
N LEU A 620 4.78 -25.29 -19.54
CA LEU A 620 5.71 -25.00 -18.46
C LEU A 620 6.05 -26.26 -17.64
N THR A 621 7.34 -26.45 -17.39
CA THR A 621 7.85 -27.46 -16.44
C THR A 621 9.06 -26.92 -15.71
N GLY A 622 9.56 -27.63 -14.70
CA GLY A 622 10.68 -27.11 -13.93
C GLY A 622 11.32 -28.07 -12.93
N ILE A 623 12.40 -27.60 -12.35
CA ILE A 623 13.17 -28.26 -11.30
C ILE A 623 13.31 -27.34 -10.08
N ALA A 624 13.79 -27.90 -8.97
CA ALA A 624 14.15 -27.14 -7.79
C ALA A 624 15.60 -27.44 -7.39
N ALA A 625 16.29 -26.46 -6.84
CA ALA A 625 17.56 -26.61 -6.15
C ALA A 625 17.34 -26.15 -4.70
N ARG A 626 17.39 -27.08 -3.74
CA ARG A 626 17.34 -26.72 -2.32
C ARG A 626 18.70 -26.18 -1.91
N VAL A 627 18.75 -25.04 -1.25
CA VAL A 627 20.00 -24.39 -0.82
C VAL A 627 19.99 -24.14 0.69
N PRO A 628 21.16 -23.99 1.34
CA PRO A 628 21.26 -23.86 2.80
C PRO A 628 20.87 -22.44 3.30
N VAL A 629 19.67 -21.99 2.94
CA VAL A 629 19.06 -20.75 3.43
C VAL A 629 17.79 -21.10 4.23
N PRO A 630 17.52 -20.40 5.35
CA PRO A 630 16.42 -20.76 6.25
C PRO A 630 15.05 -20.41 5.68
N ASP A 631 14.96 -19.32 4.92
CA ASP A 631 13.77 -18.87 4.21
C ASP A 631 14.22 -17.91 3.11
N GLY A 632 13.27 -17.51 2.27
CA GLY A 632 13.50 -16.63 1.13
C GLY A 632 13.98 -17.39 -0.09
N SER A 633 13.02 -17.79 -0.92
CA SER A 633 13.25 -18.55 -2.14
C SER A 633 13.13 -17.65 -3.37
N MET A 634 13.62 -18.16 -4.50
CA MET A 634 13.58 -17.47 -5.79
C MET A 634 13.10 -18.41 -6.89
N VAL A 635 12.37 -17.86 -7.84
CA VAL A 635 12.01 -18.48 -9.12
C VAL A 635 12.84 -17.85 -10.22
N ASP A 636 13.52 -18.69 -11.00
CA ASP A 636 14.07 -18.38 -12.32
C ASP A 636 13.14 -18.97 -13.39
N LEU A 637 12.45 -18.11 -14.14
CA LEU A 637 11.57 -18.48 -15.23
C LEU A 637 12.19 -18.07 -16.57
N THR A 638 12.61 -19.05 -17.37
CA THR A 638 13.10 -18.83 -18.73
C THR A 638 12.02 -19.23 -19.73
N VAL A 639 11.56 -18.28 -20.55
CA VAL A 639 10.42 -18.49 -21.45
C VAL A 639 10.71 -18.02 -22.87
N VAL A 640 10.09 -18.71 -23.82
CA VAL A 640 9.89 -18.23 -25.19
C VAL A 640 8.53 -17.54 -25.26
N LEU A 641 8.52 -16.27 -25.66
CA LEU A 641 7.35 -15.46 -25.90
C LEU A 641 6.92 -15.60 -27.36
N ASP A 642 5.62 -15.72 -27.58
CA ASP A 642 5.03 -15.75 -28.92
C ASP A 642 4.96 -14.32 -29.51
N THR A 643 4.62 -13.33 -28.68
CA THR A 643 4.71 -11.90 -29.04
C THR A 643 6.07 -11.33 -28.59
N PRO A 644 6.95 -10.90 -29.52
CA PRO A 644 8.24 -10.27 -29.17
C PRO A 644 8.06 -9.01 -28.32
N ALA A 645 8.90 -8.85 -27.29
CA ALA A 645 8.93 -7.67 -26.44
C ALA A 645 10.34 -7.30 -25.98
N ASP A 646 10.59 -6.01 -25.82
CA ASP A 646 11.81 -5.53 -25.19
C ASP A 646 11.71 -5.70 -23.66
N TYR A 647 12.84 -5.98 -23.00
CA TYR A 647 12.84 -6.27 -21.56
C TYR A 647 12.27 -5.12 -20.73
N ASP A 648 12.49 -3.87 -21.16
CA ASP A 648 11.91 -2.68 -20.52
C ASP A 648 10.38 -2.65 -20.59
N LEU A 649 9.79 -3.11 -21.70
CA LEU A 649 8.34 -3.23 -21.83
C LEU A 649 7.79 -4.32 -20.92
N ILE A 650 8.50 -5.45 -20.79
CA ILE A 650 8.14 -6.52 -19.85
C ILE A 650 8.15 -5.99 -18.41
N LYS A 651 9.22 -5.31 -17.99
CA LYS A 651 9.33 -4.66 -16.68
C LYS A 651 8.16 -3.70 -16.44
N CYS A 652 7.84 -2.87 -17.43
CA CYS A 652 6.72 -1.92 -17.35
C CYS A 652 5.38 -2.63 -17.13
N LYS A 653 5.07 -3.71 -17.86
CA LYS A 653 3.82 -4.47 -17.69
C LYS A 653 3.73 -5.19 -16.36
N VAL A 654 4.85 -5.72 -15.85
CA VAL A 654 4.90 -6.30 -14.51
C VAL A 654 4.67 -5.24 -13.43
N LYS A 655 5.28 -4.06 -13.58
CA LYS A 655 5.06 -2.93 -12.67
C LYS A 655 3.62 -2.43 -12.67
N GLU A 656 3.01 -2.26 -13.85
CA GLU A 656 1.59 -1.88 -14.00
C GLU A 656 0.66 -2.86 -13.27
N ALA A 657 0.91 -4.17 -13.41
CA ALA A 657 0.13 -5.19 -12.72
C ALA A 657 0.33 -5.16 -11.20
N ALA A 658 1.58 -5.01 -10.74
CA ALA A 658 1.95 -4.94 -9.33
C ALA A 658 1.36 -3.71 -8.63
N ASP A 659 1.39 -2.55 -9.28
CA ASP A 659 0.85 -1.29 -8.73
C ASP A 659 -0.69 -1.22 -8.86
N GLY A 660 -1.30 -2.08 -9.68
CA GLY A 660 -2.74 -2.11 -9.97
C GLY A 660 -3.43 -3.40 -9.48
N PRO A 661 -3.93 -4.25 -10.39
CA PRO A 661 -4.82 -5.36 -10.06
C PRO A 661 -4.19 -6.46 -9.19
N MET A 662 -2.86 -6.57 -9.14
CA MET A 662 -2.16 -7.57 -8.34
C MET A 662 -1.48 -6.97 -7.10
N ASN A 663 -1.82 -5.74 -6.71
CA ASN A 663 -1.27 -5.11 -5.53
C ASN A 663 -1.51 -5.97 -4.27
N GLY A 664 -0.46 -6.17 -3.47
CA GLY A 664 -0.45 -7.06 -2.31
C GLY A 664 -0.17 -8.53 -2.62
N ILE A 665 -0.16 -8.92 -3.90
CA ILE A 665 0.15 -10.29 -4.38
C ILE A 665 1.46 -10.32 -5.16
N LEU A 666 1.58 -9.45 -6.15
CA LEU A 666 2.77 -9.25 -6.98
C LEU A 666 3.40 -7.90 -6.64
N ALA A 667 4.72 -7.89 -6.49
CA ALA A 667 5.51 -6.68 -6.38
C ALA A 667 6.54 -6.58 -7.50
N TYR A 668 6.99 -5.36 -7.70
CA TYR A 668 8.09 -5.00 -8.57
C TYR A 668 9.19 -4.37 -7.73
N THR A 669 10.43 -4.79 -7.93
CA THR A 669 11.62 -4.12 -7.38
C THR A 669 12.67 -3.93 -8.48
N ASP A 670 13.33 -2.78 -8.45
CA ASP A 670 14.55 -2.46 -9.19
C ASP A 670 15.74 -2.18 -8.25
N GLU A 671 15.58 -2.50 -6.96
CA GLU A 671 16.62 -2.46 -5.95
C GLU A 671 17.44 -3.76 -5.94
N GLU A 672 18.73 -3.66 -5.58
CA GLU A 672 19.66 -4.79 -5.52
C GLU A 672 19.47 -5.63 -4.24
N ILE A 673 18.34 -6.34 -4.15
CA ILE A 673 17.94 -7.14 -2.98
C ILE A 673 18.50 -8.58 -3.01
N VAL A 674 18.52 -9.21 -1.84
CA VAL A 674 18.89 -10.63 -1.65
C VAL A 674 17.85 -11.40 -0.83
N SER A 675 18.01 -12.72 -0.69
CA SER A 675 17.00 -13.61 -0.09
C SER A 675 16.59 -13.24 1.35
N SER A 676 17.49 -12.66 2.14
CA SER A 676 17.19 -12.24 3.52
C SER A 676 16.25 -11.04 3.58
N ASP A 677 16.25 -10.19 2.56
CA ASP A 677 15.55 -8.90 2.58
C ASP A 677 14.04 -9.07 2.40
N ILE A 678 13.62 -10.22 1.89
CA ILE A 678 12.21 -10.56 1.67
C ILE A 678 11.62 -11.43 2.78
N ILE A 679 12.40 -11.79 3.81
CA ILE A 679 11.88 -12.55 4.95
C ILE A 679 10.86 -11.70 5.71
N GLY A 680 9.66 -12.25 5.90
CA GLY A 680 8.52 -11.52 6.47
C GLY A 680 7.72 -10.71 5.45
N ASP A 681 8.07 -10.76 4.16
CA ASP A 681 7.26 -10.15 3.10
C ASP A 681 5.97 -10.94 2.86
N SER A 682 4.83 -10.24 2.93
CA SER A 682 3.51 -10.86 2.81
C SER A 682 3.06 -11.13 1.36
N ARG A 683 3.82 -10.68 0.36
CA ARG A 683 3.48 -10.83 -1.06
C ARG A 683 3.86 -12.22 -1.56
N SER A 684 3.17 -12.69 -2.60
CA SER A 684 3.42 -14.02 -3.15
C SER A 684 4.62 -14.05 -4.08
N SER A 685 4.86 -12.94 -4.79
CA SER A 685 5.85 -12.84 -5.86
C SER A 685 6.41 -11.43 -5.89
N ILE A 686 7.74 -11.30 -5.88
CA ILE A 686 8.44 -10.02 -5.97
C ILE A 686 9.35 -10.10 -7.19
N PHE A 687 8.89 -9.55 -8.31
CA PHE A 687 9.64 -9.53 -9.55
C PHE A 687 10.86 -8.62 -9.43
N ASP A 688 12.03 -9.20 -9.68
CA ASP A 688 13.32 -8.52 -9.64
C ASP A 688 13.71 -8.08 -11.05
N ALA A 689 13.54 -6.80 -11.30
CA ALA A 689 13.76 -6.19 -12.59
C ALA A 689 15.23 -6.16 -13.00
N GLY A 690 16.15 -6.16 -12.04
CA GLY A 690 17.60 -6.11 -12.25
C GLY A 690 18.24 -7.49 -12.41
N ALA A 691 17.68 -8.53 -11.80
CA ALA A 691 18.25 -9.87 -11.81
C ALA A 691 17.89 -10.71 -13.06
N GLY A 692 16.81 -10.37 -13.77
CA GLY A 692 16.44 -11.03 -15.03
C GLY A 692 17.19 -10.47 -16.25
N VAL A 693 17.07 -11.17 -17.39
CA VAL A 693 17.77 -10.80 -18.63
C VAL A 693 17.02 -11.28 -19.87
N ALA A 694 17.06 -10.51 -20.95
CA ALA A 694 16.60 -10.94 -22.27
C ALA A 694 17.79 -11.31 -23.16
N LEU A 695 17.79 -12.51 -23.73
CA LEU A 695 18.76 -12.89 -24.77
C LEU A 695 18.31 -12.36 -26.13
N THR A 696 17.01 -12.46 -26.41
CA THR A 696 16.35 -11.90 -27.59
C THR A 696 15.01 -11.30 -27.16
N ARG A 697 14.31 -10.65 -28.09
CA ARG A 697 12.96 -10.09 -27.83
C ARG A 697 11.91 -11.18 -27.54
N ASN A 698 12.20 -12.44 -27.84
CA ASN A 698 11.30 -13.57 -27.59
C ASN A 698 11.84 -14.52 -26.54
N PHE A 699 13.12 -14.44 -26.15
CA PHE A 699 13.72 -15.38 -25.20
C PHE A 699 14.23 -14.64 -23.98
N VAL A 700 13.49 -14.77 -22.88
CA VAL A 700 13.69 -13.97 -21.67
C VAL A 700 13.77 -14.84 -20.43
N LYS A 701 14.57 -14.37 -19.48
CA LYS A 701 14.73 -14.89 -18.13
C LYS A 701 14.15 -13.88 -17.14
N LEU A 702 13.19 -14.31 -16.34
CA LEU A 702 12.47 -13.51 -15.36
C LEU A 702 12.74 -14.07 -13.96
N ILE A 703 13.11 -13.19 -13.04
CA ILE A 703 13.42 -13.57 -11.67
C ILE A 703 12.34 -13.03 -10.73
N ALA A 704 11.88 -13.86 -9.80
CA ALA A 704 11.00 -13.42 -8.73
C ALA A 704 11.33 -14.06 -7.39
N TRP A 705 11.39 -13.24 -6.35
CA TRP A 705 11.58 -13.67 -4.97
C TRP A 705 10.25 -13.98 -4.28
N TYR A 706 10.30 -14.81 -3.25
CA TYR A 706 9.17 -15.06 -2.37
C TYR A 706 9.61 -15.62 -1.03
N ASP A 707 9.03 -15.11 0.05
CA ASP A 707 9.07 -15.79 1.34
C ASP A 707 8.19 -17.04 1.23
N ASN A 708 8.83 -18.21 1.29
CA ASN A 708 8.15 -19.47 1.01
C ASN A 708 7.27 -19.93 2.17
N GLU A 709 7.25 -19.22 3.29
CA GLU A 709 6.45 -19.54 4.45
C GLU A 709 5.45 -18.45 4.81
N TRP A 710 5.90 -17.21 5.01
CA TRP A 710 5.08 -16.09 5.44
C TRP A 710 4.17 -15.58 4.33
N GLY A 711 4.71 -15.30 3.14
CA GLY A 711 3.91 -14.92 1.97
C GLY A 711 2.89 -16.01 1.63
N TYR A 712 3.28 -17.27 1.75
CA TYR A 712 2.38 -18.41 1.55
C TYR A 712 1.29 -18.52 2.64
N ALA A 713 1.64 -18.35 3.92
CA ALA A 713 0.66 -18.33 5.02
C ALA A 713 -0.34 -17.18 4.87
N CYS A 714 0.09 -16.02 4.37
CA CYS A 714 -0.80 -14.93 4.01
C CYS A 714 -1.82 -15.35 2.94
N ARG A 715 -1.39 -16.05 1.88
CA ARG A 715 -2.30 -16.57 0.84
C ARG A 715 -3.29 -17.60 1.36
N VAL A 716 -2.90 -18.44 2.32
CA VAL A 716 -3.84 -19.37 2.99
C VAL A 716 -4.95 -18.60 3.68
N VAL A 717 -4.61 -17.54 4.42
CA VAL A 717 -5.60 -16.70 5.11
C VAL A 717 -6.47 -15.92 4.12
N ASP A 718 -5.89 -15.36 3.05
CA ASP A 718 -6.64 -14.63 2.02
C ASP A 718 -7.64 -15.54 1.29
N LEU A 719 -7.23 -16.78 0.94
CA LEU A 719 -8.12 -17.75 0.30
C LEU A 719 -9.24 -18.22 1.26
N LEU A 720 -8.95 -18.45 2.54
CA LEU A 720 -9.99 -18.77 3.53
C LEU A 720 -11.04 -17.67 3.64
N LYS A 721 -10.58 -16.41 3.72
CA LYS A 721 -11.48 -15.25 3.74
C LYS A 721 -12.34 -15.20 2.49
N TYR A 722 -11.74 -15.43 1.33
CA TYR A 722 -12.46 -15.46 0.07
C TYR A 722 -13.52 -16.57 0.04
N MET A 723 -13.14 -17.80 0.39
CA MET A 723 -14.06 -18.94 0.46
C MET A 723 -15.25 -18.67 1.40
N ALA A 724 -14.99 -18.02 2.55
CA ALA A 724 -16.03 -17.64 3.50
C ALA A 724 -16.95 -16.54 2.95
N SER A 725 -16.38 -15.51 2.32
CA SER A 725 -17.16 -14.42 1.71
C SER A 725 -18.09 -14.89 0.58
N ARG A 726 -17.81 -16.04 -0.04
CA ARG A 726 -18.68 -16.64 -1.06
C ARG A 726 -19.88 -17.37 -0.45
N GLU A 727 -19.81 -17.77 0.81
CA GLU A 727 -20.90 -18.48 1.51
C GLU A 727 -21.93 -17.59 2.20
N CYS A 728 -21.56 -16.34 2.47
CA CYS A 728 -22.34 -15.40 3.28
C CYS A 728 -23.39 -14.64 2.46
#